data_AF-A0AAD5NZ47-F1
#
_entry.id   AF-A0AAD5NZ47-F1
#
_cell.length_a   1.000
_cell.length_b   1.000
_cell.length_c   1.000
_cell.angle_alpha   90.00
_cell.angle_beta   90.00
_cell.angle_gamma   90.00
#
_symmetry.space_group_name_H-M   'P 1'
#
loop_
_entity.id
_entity.type
_entity.pdbx_description
1 polymer ?
#
loop_
_entity_poly.entity_id
_entity_poly.type
_entity_poly.pdbx_seq_one_letter_code
_entity_poly.pdbx_strand_id
1 'polypeptide(L)'
;MQDQCKFARYPSLCAQTLMGFQSSASSDDHQSVHVVSALINKTISETKLPTSYFAKFSSQLDDIQQSKYVLAVTDYCEELMNMSIKRLDQSQLALKESPTKNKHDIQTWLSAALTFQQTCKDSVETTLGLDHKISQKMDYLSQLVSNPLAIVNSITGAADSSRKSTTGAFPNWVYSRHRKLLQANTIKANVIVTKDGTGNYMTVSEAIKAASGNRFVIYVKAGVYKEKIHTNKDGITLIGDGKYSTIIAGDDSVAGGSSMPGSATFTITGDGFIARDIGFHNTAGPQGQQALALNIASDHSVLFRCSIVGYQDTLYALALRQFYRDCDIHGTVDFIFGNAAAVFQNCYLAIRRPHGGSYNAILANGRSDPGQSTGFSVQKCRITAAADFSAVKHNYETYLGRPWKQYSRSVIMQSTVDDFVASRGWVEWPGAGSYGKTLYFAEYSNVGPGAGTSKRVNWPGFHVIDASEAVKFTVGSFISGTSWLPSTGVTFVSGLRSRVCKLKCSTGVLEQQRSLKTAQQQQQQEEGEEIQHGPFPVEQLQASGIASLDIKKLKMRVFALLNLLHTPPGKNFCKLRESVKQKLTRLLKQASSKLVPLGFTSASQLHAQRLEIIQITSGSRELDKVLEGGIETGSITEIYGEFRSGKTQLCHTLCVTCQLPLDQGGGEGKAMYIDAEGTFRPQRLLQIAERFGLNGADVLENVAYARAYNTDHQSRLLLEAASMMVETRFALMIVDSATALYRTDFSGRGELSAGQMHLAKFLRSLQKLAGEVKLNPLVYHTFSVQNICKRF
;
A
#
# COMPACT_ATOMS: atom_id res chain seq x y z
N MET A 1 -39.09 27.28 5.64
CA MET A 1 -38.90 26.37 4.48
C MET A 1 -37.87 26.88 3.48
N GLN A 2 -37.94 28.09 2.93
CA GLN A 2 -36.91 28.58 1.99
C GLN A 2 -35.49 28.53 2.59
N ASP A 3 -35.30 28.97 3.84
CA ASP A 3 -33.99 28.89 4.52
C ASP A 3 -33.49 27.46 4.73
N GLN A 4 -34.40 26.52 5.03
CA GLN A 4 -34.09 25.09 5.22
C GLN A 4 -33.61 24.42 3.91
N CYS A 5 -34.00 24.96 2.75
CA CYS A 5 -33.60 24.49 1.43
C CYS A 5 -32.49 25.34 0.79
N LYS A 6 -31.89 26.31 1.50
CA LYS A 6 -30.86 27.23 0.98
C LYS A 6 -29.63 26.51 0.40
N PHE A 7 -29.26 25.36 0.94
CA PHE A 7 -28.13 24.54 0.48
C PHE A 7 -28.53 23.43 -0.49
N ALA A 8 -29.82 23.27 -0.79
CA ALA A 8 -30.31 22.24 -1.72
C ALA A 8 -29.98 22.62 -3.17
N ARG A 9 -29.59 21.64 -4.00
CA ARG A 9 -29.31 21.88 -5.43
C ARG A 9 -30.57 22.21 -6.23
N TYR A 10 -31.73 21.70 -5.79
CA TYR A 10 -33.04 21.95 -6.37
C TYR A 10 -33.98 22.52 -5.28
N PRO A 11 -33.83 23.82 -4.90
CA PRO A 11 -34.55 24.40 -3.76
C PRO A 11 -36.07 24.30 -3.87
N SER A 12 -36.64 24.46 -5.07
CA SER A 12 -38.08 24.34 -5.31
C SER A 12 -38.61 22.93 -5.01
N LEU A 13 -37.89 21.89 -5.46
CA LEU A 13 -38.22 20.48 -5.20
C LEU A 13 -38.03 20.12 -3.72
N CYS A 14 -37.01 20.68 -3.08
CA CYS A 14 -36.80 20.56 -1.64
C CYS A 14 -37.98 21.16 -0.86
N ALA A 15 -38.40 22.40 -1.18
CA ALA A 15 -39.53 23.06 -0.52
C ALA A 15 -40.85 22.32 -0.76
N GLN A 16 -41.12 21.86 -1.99
CA GLN A 16 -42.27 21.02 -2.33
C GLN A 16 -42.30 19.72 -1.52
N THR A 17 -41.14 19.08 -1.32
CA THR A 17 -41.04 17.86 -0.51
C THR A 17 -41.35 18.13 0.95
N LEU A 18 -40.82 19.22 1.53
CA LEU A 18 -41.06 19.58 2.93
C LEU A 18 -42.51 20.03 3.20
N MET A 19 -43.18 20.67 2.24
CA MET A 19 -44.60 21.04 2.38
C MET A 19 -45.53 19.83 2.58
N GLY A 20 -45.12 18.63 2.14
CA GLY A 20 -45.85 17.39 2.40
C GLY A 20 -45.70 16.81 3.81
N PHE A 21 -44.80 17.36 4.64
CA PHE A 21 -44.57 16.92 6.01
C PHE A 21 -45.03 17.99 7.01
N GLN A 22 -46.13 17.73 7.72
CA GLN A 22 -46.54 18.56 8.86
C GLN A 22 -45.48 18.45 9.98
N SER A 23 -44.81 19.55 10.30
CA SER A 23 -43.80 19.59 11.35
C SER A 23 -44.39 20.07 12.67
N SER A 24 -44.37 19.22 13.70
CA SER A 24 -44.44 19.68 15.09
C SER A 24 -43.15 20.43 15.43
N ALA A 25 -43.28 21.69 15.85
CA ALA A 25 -42.14 22.54 16.16
C ALA A 25 -41.45 22.08 17.45
N SER A 26 -40.13 21.91 17.41
CA SER A 26 -39.25 21.85 18.58
C SER A 26 -37.94 22.58 18.28
N SER A 27 -37.28 23.06 19.33
CA SER A 27 -36.31 24.15 19.30
C SER A 27 -34.93 23.81 18.74
N ASP A 28 -34.18 24.87 18.41
CA ASP A 28 -32.86 24.89 17.78
C ASP A 28 -31.83 23.89 18.32
N ASP A 29 -31.63 22.81 17.55
CA ASP A 29 -30.32 22.32 17.07
C ASP A 29 -30.52 21.19 16.03
N HIS A 30 -31.61 20.43 16.17
CA HIS A 30 -31.93 19.26 15.33
C HIS A 30 -32.61 19.56 13.98
N GLN A 31 -32.90 20.82 13.65
CA GLN A 31 -33.77 21.17 12.53
C GLN A 31 -33.22 20.72 11.16
N SER A 32 -31.91 20.77 10.95
CA SER A 32 -31.25 20.27 9.74
C SER A 32 -31.36 18.75 9.58
N VAL A 33 -31.29 18.01 10.69
CA VAL A 33 -31.41 16.55 10.74
C VAL A 33 -32.83 16.12 10.37
N HIS A 34 -33.85 16.80 10.89
CA HIS A 34 -35.25 16.55 10.53
C HIS A 34 -35.52 16.81 9.04
N VAL A 35 -34.96 17.89 8.48
CA VAL A 35 -35.08 18.21 7.04
C VAL A 35 -34.44 17.13 6.17
N VAL A 36 -33.18 16.74 6.45
CA VAL A 36 -32.49 15.68 5.70
C VAL A 36 -33.25 14.35 5.82
N SER A 37 -33.73 14.00 7.01
CA SER A 37 -34.54 12.81 7.25
C SER A 37 -35.83 12.79 6.43
N ALA A 38 -36.57 13.91 6.36
CA ALA A 38 -37.79 14.02 5.57
C ALA A 38 -37.52 13.85 4.06
N LEU A 39 -36.46 14.47 3.55
CA LEU A 39 -36.02 14.34 2.15
C LEU A 39 -35.61 12.90 1.81
N ILE A 40 -34.83 12.23 2.67
CA ILE A 40 -34.44 10.82 2.47
C ILE A 40 -35.68 9.92 2.50
N ASN A 41 -36.58 10.07 3.48
CA ASN A 41 -37.81 9.28 3.56
C ASN A 41 -38.71 9.46 2.31
N LYS A 42 -38.87 10.70 1.80
CA LYS A 42 -39.58 10.93 0.54
C LYS A 42 -38.89 10.20 -0.62
N THR A 43 -37.57 10.33 -0.72
CA THR A 43 -36.78 9.66 -1.76
C THR A 43 -36.95 8.14 -1.72
N ILE A 44 -36.94 7.52 -0.53
CA ILE A 44 -37.22 6.08 -0.35
C ILE A 44 -38.62 5.73 -0.87
N SER A 45 -39.64 6.51 -0.49
CA SER A 45 -41.02 6.27 -0.94
C SER A 45 -41.19 6.40 -2.46
N GLU A 46 -40.46 7.31 -3.11
CA GLU A 46 -40.50 7.53 -4.55
C GLU A 46 -39.67 6.52 -5.36
N THR A 47 -38.61 5.97 -4.75
CA THR A 47 -37.72 4.95 -5.34
C THR A 47 -38.32 3.54 -5.22
N LYS A 48 -39.27 3.32 -4.29
CA LYS A 48 -40.07 2.08 -4.17
C LYS A 48 -41.09 1.97 -5.30
N LEU A 49 -40.59 1.72 -6.51
CA LEU A 49 -41.38 1.41 -7.69
C LEU A 49 -41.96 -0.01 -7.56
N PRO A 50 -43.20 -0.25 -8.03
CA PRO A 50 -43.72 -1.62 -8.10
C PRO A 50 -42.91 -2.42 -9.14
N THR A 51 -42.76 -3.73 -8.96
CA THR A 51 -42.10 -4.65 -9.92
C THR A 51 -42.71 -4.53 -11.33
N SER A 52 -44.02 -4.26 -11.42
CA SER A 52 -44.71 -4.00 -12.69
C SER A 52 -44.42 -2.64 -13.33
N TYR A 53 -43.58 -1.79 -12.73
CA TYR A 53 -43.16 -0.52 -13.34
C TYR A 53 -42.30 -0.79 -14.57
N PHE A 54 -41.20 -1.54 -14.41
CA PHE A 54 -40.30 -1.84 -15.52
C PHE A 54 -40.84 -2.93 -16.47
N ALA A 55 -41.54 -3.94 -15.94
CA ALA A 55 -42.08 -5.04 -16.75
C ALA A 55 -43.14 -4.63 -17.80
N LYS A 56 -43.76 -3.43 -17.66
CA LYS A 56 -44.71 -2.89 -18.66
C LYS A 56 -44.05 -2.49 -19.98
N PHE A 57 -42.73 -2.28 -19.99
CA PHE A 57 -42.01 -1.83 -21.18
C PHE A 57 -41.52 -3.02 -22.03
N SER A 58 -41.16 -4.14 -21.40
CA SER A 58 -40.85 -5.40 -22.12
C SER A 58 -42.07 -5.98 -22.85
N SER A 59 -43.30 -5.71 -22.38
CA SER A 59 -44.55 -6.15 -23.03
C SER A 59 -44.98 -5.31 -24.24
N GLN A 60 -44.19 -4.32 -24.67
CA GLN A 60 -44.50 -3.43 -25.79
C GLN A 60 -43.64 -3.69 -27.04
N LEU A 61 -42.96 -4.84 -27.11
CA LEU A 61 -41.98 -5.16 -28.15
C LEU A 61 -42.34 -6.47 -28.85
N ASP A 62 -42.42 -6.41 -30.19
CA ASP A 62 -42.79 -7.56 -31.03
C ASP A 62 -41.60 -8.48 -31.40
N ASP A 63 -40.35 -8.03 -31.23
CA ASP A 63 -39.14 -8.83 -31.52
C ASP A 63 -38.61 -9.60 -30.30
N ILE A 64 -38.26 -10.86 -30.52
CA ILE A 64 -37.73 -11.81 -29.53
C ILE A 64 -36.30 -11.47 -29.09
N GLN A 65 -35.46 -10.89 -29.96
CA GLN A 65 -34.11 -10.48 -29.56
C GLN A 65 -34.13 -9.15 -28.81
N GLN A 66 -34.86 -8.17 -29.34
CA GLN A 66 -35.03 -6.86 -28.69
C GLN A 66 -35.71 -6.99 -27.32
N SER A 67 -36.73 -7.83 -27.17
CA SER A 67 -37.38 -8.09 -25.87
C SER A 67 -36.43 -8.72 -24.85
N LYS A 68 -35.57 -9.68 -25.22
CA LYS A 68 -34.53 -10.24 -24.31
C LYS A 68 -33.54 -9.19 -23.84
N TYR A 69 -33.07 -8.33 -24.74
CA TYR A 69 -32.13 -7.26 -24.41
C TYR A 69 -32.77 -6.22 -23.49
N VAL A 70 -34.03 -5.86 -23.75
CA VAL A 70 -34.80 -4.93 -22.92
C VAL A 70 -35.13 -5.52 -21.55
N LEU A 71 -35.47 -6.80 -21.45
CA LEU A 71 -35.64 -7.51 -20.18
C LEU A 71 -34.37 -7.43 -19.32
N ALA A 72 -33.20 -7.69 -19.90
CA ALA A 72 -31.92 -7.58 -19.18
C ALA A 72 -31.63 -6.16 -18.67
N VAL A 73 -32.14 -5.12 -19.34
CA VAL A 73 -32.02 -3.71 -18.91
C VAL A 73 -33.05 -3.37 -17.84
N THR A 74 -34.29 -3.87 -17.94
CA THR A 74 -35.31 -3.66 -16.90
C THR A 74 -34.96 -4.35 -15.59
N ASP A 75 -34.44 -5.59 -15.65
CA ASP A 75 -34.01 -6.35 -14.48
C ASP A 75 -32.84 -5.64 -13.78
N TYR A 76 -31.88 -5.13 -14.54
CA TYR A 76 -30.76 -4.35 -14.01
C TYR A 76 -31.23 -3.02 -13.39
N CYS A 77 -32.20 -2.32 -14.01
CA CYS A 77 -32.83 -1.15 -13.40
C CYS A 77 -33.52 -1.48 -12.06
N GLU A 78 -34.21 -2.62 -11.95
CA GLU A 78 -34.81 -3.06 -10.68
C GLU A 78 -33.75 -3.40 -9.62
N GLU A 79 -32.66 -4.10 -9.98
CA GLU A 79 -31.52 -4.32 -9.08
C GLU A 79 -30.95 -2.99 -8.57
N LEU A 80 -30.70 -2.04 -9.47
CA LEU A 80 -30.19 -0.71 -9.14
C LEU A 80 -31.13 0.08 -8.23
N MET A 81 -32.45 -0.02 -8.40
CA MET A 81 -33.41 0.64 -7.50
C MET A 81 -33.40 0.00 -6.11
N ASN A 82 -33.33 -1.33 -6.03
CA ASN A 82 -33.20 -2.04 -4.75
C ASN A 82 -31.87 -1.70 -4.04
N MET A 83 -30.77 -1.59 -4.78
CA MET A 83 -29.49 -1.10 -4.26
C MET A 83 -29.57 0.35 -3.80
N SER A 84 -30.28 1.22 -4.53
CA SER A 84 -30.52 2.62 -4.14
C SER A 84 -31.30 2.71 -2.81
N ILE A 85 -32.36 1.91 -2.66
CA ILE A 85 -33.12 1.80 -1.40
C ILE A 85 -32.22 1.32 -0.25
N LYS A 86 -31.40 0.26 -0.43
CA LYS A 86 -30.41 -0.20 0.58
C LYS A 86 -29.56 0.96 1.10
N ARG A 87 -29.05 1.82 0.20
CA ARG A 87 -28.19 2.97 0.58
C ARG A 87 -28.94 4.13 1.19
N LEU A 88 -30.18 4.39 0.76
CA LEU A 88 -31.04 5.41 1.39
C LEU A 88 -31.44 5.01 2.82
N ASP A 89 -31.83 3.76 3.04
CA ASP A 89 -32.14 3.23 4.38
C ASP A 89 -30.90 3.24 5.30
N GLN A 90 -29.73 2.84 4.80
CA GLN A 90 -28.45 2.97 5.53
C GLN A 90 -28.14 4.42 5.90
N SER A 91 -28.33 5.37 4.97
CA SER A 91 -28.16 6.81 5.21
C SER A 91 -29.10 7.30 6.30
N GLN A 92 -30.36 6.87 6.26
CA GLN A 92 -31.39 7.25 7.24
C GLN A 92 -31.12 6.70 8.64
N LEU A 93 -30.58 5.48 8.75
CA LEU A 93 -30.16 4.91 10.03
C LEU A 93 -28.95 5.68 10.61
N ALA A 94 -27.90 5.87 9.82
CA ALA A 94 -26.70 6.58 10.25
C ALA A 94 -26.96 8.06 10.61
N LEU A 95 -27.91 8.71 9.93
CA LEU A 95 -28.37 10.07 10.24
C LEU A 95 -29.03 10.14 11.62
N LYS A 96 -29.86 9.14 11.98
CA LYS A 96 -30.50 9.05 13.30
C LYS A 96 -29.51 8.75 14.42
N GLU A 97 -28.46 7.96 14.15
CA GLU A 97 -27.41 7.68 15.13
C GLU A 97 -26.54 8.91 15.44
N SER A 98 -25.96 9.53 14.40
CA SER A 98 -25.16 10.74 14.54
C SER A 98 -24.81 11.35 13.15
N PRO A 99 -25.41 12.50 12.78
CA PRO A 99 -25.20 13.10 11.46
C PRO A 99 -23.77 13.60 11.24
N THR A 100 -23.08 14.03 12.31
CA THR A 100 -21.71 14.56 12.25
C THR A 100 -20.68 13.45 12.24
N LYS A 101 -20.82 12.43 13.11
CA LYS A 101 -19.90 11.28 13.18
C LYS A 101 -19.95 10.42 11.92
N ASN A 102 -21.16 10.18 11.39
CA ASN A 102 -21.39 9.31 10.24
C ASN A 102 -21.44 10.08 8.91
N LYS A 103 -21.06 11.38 8.88
CA LYS A 103 -21.17 12.26 7.71
C LYS A 103 -20.62 11.62 6.43
N HIS A 104 -19.42 11.03 6.49
CA HIS A 104 -18.78 10.41 5.32
C HIS A 104 -19.51 9.16 4.80
N ASP A 105 -20.12 8.37 5.68
CA ASP A 105 -20.92 7.21 5.28
C ASP A 105 -22.22 7.67 4.61
N ILE A 106 -22.93 8.63 5.23
CA ILE A 106 -24.14 9.25 4.66
C ILE A 106 -23.84 9.87 3.29
N GLN A 107 -22.74 10.64 3.15
CA GLN A 107 -22.29 11.19 1.87
C GLN A 107 -22.01 10.09 0.84
N THR A 108 -21.35 8.99 1.23
CA THR A 108 -21.01 7.88 0.33
C THR A 108 -22.27 7.18 -0.17
N TRP A 109 -23.20 6.87 0.73
CA TRP A 109 -24.41 6.12 0.42
C TRP A 109 -25.44 6.94 -0.36
N LEU A 110 -25.63 8.23 -0.03
CA LEU A 110 -26.41 9.14 -0.88
C LEU A 110 -25.77 9.32 -2.27
N SER A 111 -24.44 9.41 -2.36
CA SER A 111 -23.75 9.47 -3.66
C SER A 111 -23.99 8.21 -4.50
N ALA A 112 -23.99 7.03 -3.86
CA ALA A 112 -24.28 5.75 -4.51
C ALA A 112 -25.75 5.62 -4.93
N ALA A 113 -26.70 6.03 -4.09
CA ALA A 113 -28.13 6.02 -4.40
C ALA A 113 -28.45 6.83 -5.67
N LEU A 114 -27.86 8.03 -5.80
CA LEU A 114 -27.94 8.87 -7.01
C LEU A 114 -27.27 8.19 -8.20
N THR A 115 -26.09 7.58 -8.01
CA THR A 115 -25.38 6.84 -9.06
C THR A 115 -26.25 5.73 -9.63
N PHE A 116 -26.88 4.89 -8.80
CA PHE A 116 -27.70 3.78 -9.30
C PHE A 116 -28.93 4.25 -10.11
N GLN A 117 -29.54 5.37 -9.73
CA GLN A 117 -30.64 6.00 -10.48
C GLN A 117 -30.17 6.51 -11.85
N GLN A 118 -29.03 7.20 -11.90
CA GLN A 118 -28.43 7.64 -13.16
C GLN A 118 -27.93 6.47 -14.03
N THR A 119 -27.41 5.39 -13.44
CA THR A 119 -27.01 4.18 -14.19
C THR A 119 -28.22 3.46 -14.81
N CYS A 120 -29.37 3.43 -14.14
CA CYS A 120 -30.60 2.91 -14.74
C CYS A 120 -31.04 3.80 -15.92
N LYS A 121 -31.05 5.13 -15.76
CA LYS A 121 -31.30 6.08 -16.85
C LYS A 121 -30.39 5.82 -18.06
N ASP A 122 -29.08 5.78 -17.84
CA ASP A 122 -28.09 5.56 -18.90
C ASP A 122 -28.30 4.24 -19.65
N SER A 123 -28.63 3.18 -18.91
CA SER A 123 -28.89 1.84 -19.47
C SER A 123 -30.14 1.84 -20.35
N VAL A 124 -31.18 2.59 -19.96
CA VAL A 124 -32.42 2.77 -20.72
C VAL A 124 -32.22 3.66 -21.95
N GLU A 125 -31.57 4.81 -21.81
CA GLU A 125 -31.33 5.75 -22.93
C GLU A 125 -30.46 5.12 -24.02
N THR A 126 -29.43 4.35 -23.65
CA THR A 126 -28.56 3.62 -24.59
C THR A 126 -29.30 2.51 -25.34
N THR A 127 -30.41 2.00 -24.78
CA THR A 127 -31.11 0.79 -25.25
C THR A 127 -32.39 1.09 -26.03
N LEU A 128 -33.26 1.91 -25.45
CA LEU A 128 -34.60 2.18 -25.96
C LEU A 128 -34.67 3.49 -26.75
N GLY A 129 -33.69 4.40 -26.59
CA GLY A 129 -33.57 5.68 -27.31
C GLY A 129 -34.69 6.70 -27.12
N LEU A 130 -35.85 6.30 -26.58
CA LEU A 130 -37.12 7.05 -26.66
C LEU A 130 -37.99 6.97 -25.40
N ASP A 131 -37.65 6.16 -24.37
CA ASP A 131 -38.45 6.13 -23.13
C ASP A 131 -38.14 7.32 -22.21
N HIS A 132 -38.74 8.45 -22.56
CA HIS A 132 -38.72 9.65 -21.75
C HIS A 132 -39.35 9.46 -20.37
N LYS A 133 -40.26 8.50 -20.15
CA LYS A 133 -40.94 8.34 -18.84
C LYS A 133 -40.00 7.75 -17.79
N ILE A 134 -39.26 6.71 -18.15
CA ILE A 134 -38.26 6.12 -17.23
C ILE A 134 -37.13 7.13 -17.01
N SER A 135 -36.60 7.75 -18.07
CA SER A 135 -35.54 8.76 -17.97
C SER A 135 -35.96 9.94 -17.06
N GLN A 136 -37.15 10.51 -17.27
CA GLN A 136 -37.72 11.57 -16.41
C GLN A 136 -37.90 11.11 -14.95
N LYS A 137 -38.37 9.88 -14.71
CA LYS A 137 -38.50 9.36 -13.33
C LYS A 137 -37.14 9.21 -12.67
N MET A 138 -36.13 8.68 -13.38
CA MET A 138 -34.77 8.56 -12.84
C MET A 138 -34.12 9.92 -12.58
N ASP A 139 -34.33 10.91 -13.43
CA ASP A 139 -33.90 12.28 -13.17
C ASP A 139 -34.61 12.89 -11.95
N TYR A 140 -35.92 12.72 -11.82
CA TYR A 140 -36.68 13.16 -10.65
C TYR A 140 -36.15 12.53 -9.35
N LEU A 141 -35.91 11.21 -9.35
CA LEU A 141 -35.30 10.51 -8.22
C LEU A 141 -33.88 11.04 -7.91
N SER A 142 -33.07 11.28 -8.93
CA SER A 142 -31.70 11.80 -8.77
C SER A 142 -31.69 13.22 -8.19
N GLN A 143 -32.65 14.07 -8.59
CA GLN A 143 -32.87 15.40 -8.02
C GLN A 143 -33.34 15.33 -6.56
N LEU A 144 -34.19 14.35 -6.22
CA LEU A 144 -34.61 14.08 -4.84
C LEU A 144 -33.42 13.65 -3.95
N VAL A 145 -32.50 12.80 -4.43
CA VAL A 145 -31.28 12.41 -3.69
C VAL A 145 -30.28 13.57 -3.57
N SER A 146 -30.15 14.39 -4.61
CA SER A 146 -29.20 15.51 -4.66
C SER A 146 -29.46 16.56 -3.55
N ASN A 147 -30.73 16.81 -3.23
CA ASN A 147 -31.12 17.77 -2.18
C ASN A 147 -30.58 17.43 -0.77
N PRO A 148 -30.88 16.26 -0.16
CA PRO A 148 -30.29 15.87 1.12
C PRO A 148 -28.78 15.70 1.05
N LEU A 149 -28.20 15.26 -0.08
CA LEU A 149 -26.75 15.18 -0.27
C LEU A 149 -26.10 16.57 -0.15
N ALA A 150 -26.65 17.58 -0.81
CA ALA A 150 -26.15 18.95 -0.75
C ALA A 150 -26.27 19.58 0.65
N ILE A 151 -27.36 19.29 1.38
CA ILE A 151 -27.53 19.72 2.79
C ILE A 151 -26.55 18.98 3.72
N VAL A 152 -26.37 17.66 3.59
CA VAL A 152 -25.38 16.90 4.37
C VAL A 152 -23.95 17.41 4.11
N ASN A 153 -23.66 17.84 2.88
CA ASN A 153 -22.39 18.46 2.55
C ASN A 153 -22.16 19.78 3.33
N SER A 154 -23.19 20.62 3.51
CA SER A 154 -23.09 21.89 4.24
C SER A 154 -23.08 21.74 5.77
N ILE A 155 -23.51 20.61 6.34
CA ILE A 155 -23.36 20.33 7.78
C ILE A 155 -21.88 20.40 8.16
N THR A 156 -21.48 21.44 8.88
CA THR A 156 -20.16 21.52 9.49
C THR A 156 -20.09 20.52 10.63
N GLY A 157 -19.55 19.33 10.36
CA GLY A 157 -18.96 18.55 11.44
C GLY A 157 -17.88 19.40 12.11
N ALA A 158 -17.74 19.27 13.43
CA ALA A 158 -16.61 19.86 14.14
C ALA A 158 -15.33 19.52 13.37
N ALA A 159 -14.57 20.54 12.96
CA ALA A 159 -13.34 20.33 12.23
C ALA A 159 -12.41 19.52 13.15
N ASP A 160 -12.22 18.24 12.84
CA ASP A 160 -11.46 17.31 13.68
C ASP A 160 -9.96 17.50 13.42
N SER A 161 -9.51 18.75 13.60
CA SER A 161 -8.13 19.22 13.54
C SER A 161 -7.28 18.70 14.71
N SER A 162 -7.83 17.82 15.55
CA SER A 162 -7.19 17.32 16.76
C SER A 162 -7.44 15.83 17.08
N ARG A 163 -7.87 15.01 16.10
CA ARG A 163 -7.77 13.54 16.23
C ARG A 163 -6.31 13.08 16.25
N LYS A 164 -5.67 13.24 17.42
CA LYS A 164 -4.65 12.31 17.90
C LYS A 164 -5.20 10.91 17.69
N SER A 165 -4.44 10.06 17.01
CA SER A 165 -4.80 8.66 16.83
C SER A 165 -4.96 7.99 18.19
N THR A 166 -6.20 7.77 18.63
CA THR A 166 -6.48 6.95 19.80
C THR A 166 -6.15 5.51 19.45
N THR A 167 -5.01 5.06 19.95
CA THR A 167 -4.51 3.70 19.84
C THR A 167 -5.54 2.69 20.33
N GLY A 168 -5.97 1.76 19.47
CA GLY A 168 -6.51 0.47 19.88
C GLY A 168 -8.04 0.24 19.85
N ALA A 169 -8.87 1.24 19.57
CA ALA A 169 -10.33 1.06 19.52
C ALA A 169 -10.83 0.63 18.12
N PHE A 170 -11.23 -0.64 17.97
CA PHE A 170 -11.88 -1.15 16.75
C PHE A 170 -13.34 -0.65 16.62
N PRO A 171 -13.85 -0.39 15.39
CA PRO A 171 -15.26 -0.04 15.18
C PRO A 171 -16.24 -1.13 15.65
N ASN A 172 -17.45 -0.71 16.07
CA ASN A 172 -18.47 -1.60 16.65
C ASN A 172 -18.99 -2.71 15.70
N TRP A 173 -18.78 -2.59 14.40
CA TRP A 173 -19.10 -3.65 13.42
C TRP A 173 -18.03 -4.76 13.35
N VAL A 174 -16.87 -4.58 13.99
CA VAL A 174 -15.77 -5.54 14.06
C VAL A 174 -15.87 -6.37 15.34
N TYR A 175 -16.68 -7.43 15.30
CA TYR A 175 -16.85 -8.38 16.40
C TYR A 175 -15.51 -8.94 16.90
N SER A 176 -15.35 -9.05 18.22
CA SER A 176 -14.12 -9.46 18.92
C SER A 176 -13.53 -10.79 18.42
N ARG A 177 -14.34 -11.68 17.85
CA ARG A 177 -13.92 -12.98 17.30
C ARG A 177 -13.04 -12.84 16.05
N HIS A 178 -13.16 -11.76 15.28
CA HIS A 178 -12.30 -11.48 14.11
C HIS A 178 -10.87 -11.07 14.52
N ARG A 179 -10.65 -10.62 15.76
CA ARG A 179 -9.32 -10.21 16.26
C ARG A 179 -8.33 -11.39 16.34
N LYS A 180 -8.81 -12.64 16.44
CA LYS A 180 -7.97 -13.85 16.47
C LYS A 180 -7.61 -14.42 15.09
N LEU A 181 -8.21 -13.92 14.00
CA LEU A 181 -7.76 -14.23 12.63
C LEU A 181 -6.49 -13.46 12.24
N LEU A 182 -6.12 -12.43 13.03
CA LEU A 182 -4.96 -11.55 12.80
C LEU A 182 -3.64 -12.07 13.41
N GLN A 183 -3.65 -13.24 14.06
CA GLN A 183 -2.46 -13.86 14.69
C GLN A 183 -2.04 -15.18 14.01
N ALA A 184 -2.73 -15.60 12.95
CA ALA A 184 -2.40 -16.83 12.22
C ALA A 184 -1.57 -16.52 10.97
N ASN A 185 -0.44 -17.23 10.79
CA ASN A 185 0.40 -17.13 9.59
C ASN A 185 -0.26 -17.72 8.32
N THR A 186 -1.48 -18.25 8.43
CA THR A 186 -2.27 -18.81 7.34
C THR A 186 -3.71 -18.30 7.42
N ILE A 187 -4.25 -17.81 6.31
CA ILE A 187 -5.67 -17.47 6.23
C ILE A 187 -6.44 -18.79 6.12
N LYS A 188 -7.18 -19.15 7.18
CA LYS A 188 -8.02 -20.35 7.17
C LYS A 188 -9.21 -20.12 6.24
N ALA A 189 -9.18 -20.76 5.08
CA ALA A 189 -10.32 -20.79 4.17
C ALA A 189 -11.53 -21.50 4.81
N ASN A 190 -12.74 -21.04 4.50
CA ASN A 190 -13.97 -21.74 4.82
C ASN A 190 -14.17 -22.94 3.88
N VAL A 191 -13.89 -22.73 2.59
CA VAL A 191 -14.01 -23.74 1.53
C VAL A 191 -12.90 -23.56 0.49
N ILE A 192 -12.55 -24.64 -0.21
CA ILE A 192 -11.54 -24.68 -1.25
C ILE A 192 -12.21 -25.03 -2.59
N VAL A 193 -11.88 -24.29 -3.64
CA VAL A 193 -12.32 -24.53 -5.03
C VAL A 193 -11.16 -25.12 -5.83
N THR A 194 -11.41 -26.20 -6.56
CA THR A 194 -10.40 -26.96 -7.31
C THR A 194 -10.97 -27.56 -8.58
N LYS A 195 -10.28 -27.38 -9.72
CA LYS A 195 -10.69 -28.02 -10.98
C LYS A 195 -10.59 -29.55 -11.02
N ASP A 196 -9.71 -30.14 -10.21
CA ASP A 196 -9.47 -31.59 -10.15
C ASP A 196 -10.42 -32.32 -9.20
N GLY A 197 -11.35 -31.61 -8.54
CA GLY A 197 -12.29 -32.18 -7.58
C GLY A 197 -11.70 -32.53 -6.21
N THR A 198 -10.44 -32.15 -5.91
CA THR A 198 -9.80 -32.46 -4.61
C THR A 198 -10.23 -31.55 -3.45
N GLY A 199 -10.91 -30.43 -3.75
CA GLY A 199 -11.47 -29.46 -2.81
C GLY A 199 -12.95 -29.69 -2.50
N ASN A 200 -13.62 -28.63 -2.02
CA ASN A 200 -15.04 -28.68 -1.66
C ASN A 200 -15.98 -28.44 -2.85
N TYR A 201 -15.55 -27.67 -3.84
CA TYR A 201 -16.32 -27.30 -5.03
C TYR A 201 -15.42 -27.29 -6.27
N MET A 202 -16.01 -27.52 -7.44
CA MET A 202 -15.28 -27.42 -8.72
C MET A 202 -15.35 -26.02 -9.33
N THR A 203 -16.39 -25.25 -8.97
CA THR A 203 -16.61 -23.89 -9.46
C THR A 203 -16.60 -22.85 -8.33
N VAL A 204 -16.23 -21.62 -8.67
CA VAL A 204 -16.29 -20.47 -7.75
C VAL A 204 -17.76 -20.10 -7.48
N SER A 205 -18.62 -20.26 -8.47
CA SER A 205 -20.07 -20.03 -8.37
C SER A 205 -20.74 -20.89 -7.29
N GLU A 206 -20.42 -22.18 -7.20
CA GLU A 206 -20.95 -23.07 -6.15
C GLU A 206 -20.47 -22.65 -4.76
N ALA A 207 -19.19 -22.32 -4.61
CA ALA A 207 -18.63 -21.86 -3.35
C ALA A 207 -19.27 -20.54 -2.86
N ILE A 208 -19.55 -19.60 -3.78
CA ILE A 208 -20.29 -18.38 -3.48
C ILE A 208 -21.75 -18.70 -3.12
N LYS A 209 -22.42 -19.61 -3.83
CA LYS A 209 -23.78 -20.06 -3.50
C LYS A 209 -23.86 -20.69 -2.09
N ALA A 210 -22.84 -21.44 -1.67
CA ALA A 210 -22.71 -22.02 -0.34
C ALA A 210 -22.29 -21.02 0.77
N ALA A 211 -21.79 -19.84 0.41
CA ALA A 211 -21.30 -18.85 1.38
C ALA A 211 -22.38 -18.39 2.38
N SER A 212 -22.02 -18.35 3.66
CA SER A 212 -22.89 -17.98 4.78
C SER A 212 -22.11 -17.29 5.91
N GLY A 213 -22.83 -16.53 6.75
CA GLY A 213 -22.24 -15.71 7.83
C GLY A 213 -21.61 -14.40 7.34
N ASN A 214 -20.98 -13.65 8.26
CA ASN A 214 -20.55 -12.26 8.01
C ASN A 214 -19.30 -12.11 7.12
N ARG A 215 -18.50 -13.17 6.99
CA ARG A 215 -17.23 -13.18 6.25
C ARG A 215 -16.94 -14.61 5.82
N PHE A 216 -16.89 -14.85 4.51
CA PHE A 216 -16.72 -16.19 3.96
C PHE A 216 -15.53 -16.23 3.00
N VAL A 217 -14.49 -16.95 3.39
CA VAL A 217 -13.22 -17.06 2.67
C VAL A 217 -13.23 -18.29 1.77
N ILE A 218 -13.20 -18.04 0.46
CA ILE A 218 -13.12 -19.04 -0.60
C ILE A 218 -11.68 -19.01 -1.13
N TYR A 219 -10.97 -20.12 -0.99
CA TYR A 219 -9.63 -20.28 -1.54
C TYR A 219 -9.71 -21.04 -2.86
N VAL A 220 -9.26 -20.41 -3.95
CA VAL A 220 -9.46 -20.89 -5.32
C VAL A 220 -8.10 -21.30 -5.90
N LYS A 221 -7.88 -22.62 -6.02
CA LYS A 221 -6.62 -23.17 -6.54
C LYS A 221 -6.32 -22.73 -7.96
N ALA A 222 -5.04 -22.75 -8.34
CA ALA A 222 -4.58 -22.41 -9.69
C ALA A 222 -5.40 -23.11 -10.79
N GLY A 223 -5.73 -22.36 -11.84
CA GLY A 223 -6.61 -22.78 -12.93
C GLY A 223 -7.36 -21.61 -13.57
N VAL A 224 -7.88 -21.83 -14.79
CA VAL A 224 -8.70 -20.85 -15.53
C VAL A 224 -10.17 -21.24 -15.47
N TYR A 225 -10.91 -20.69 -14.52
CA TYR A 225 -12.32 -20.93 -14.25
C TYR A 225 -13.16 -20.14 -15.26
N LYS A 226 -13.69 -20.83 -16.28
CA LYS A 226 -14.60 -20.23 -17.26
C LYS A 226 -16.00 -20.13 -16.66
N GLU A 227 -16.29 -19.02 -16.01
CA GLU A 227 -17.50 -18.79 -15.23
C GLU A 227 -17.95 -17.35 -15.35
N LYS A 228 -19.26 -17.16 -15.54
CA LYS A 228 -19.92 -15.86 -15.43
C LYS A 228 -20.59 -15.78 -14.07
N ILE A 229 -20.11 -14.87 -13.22
CA ILE A 229 -20.51 -14.80 -11.81
C ILE A 229 -21.20 -13.48 -11.55
N HIS A 230 -22.39 -13.53 -10.97
CA HIS A 230 -23.11 -12.37 -10.45
C HIS A 230 -23.55 -12.69 -9.01
N THR A 231 -23.20 -11.83 -8.05
CA THR A 231 -23.60 -12.03 -6.65
C THR A 231 -23.76 -10.73 -5.86
N ASN A 232 -24.78 -10.71 -5.01
CA ASN A 232 -25.08 -9.64 -4.06
C ASN A 232 -24.72 -10.01 -2.61
N LYS A 233 -23.99 -11.12 -2.38
CA LYS A 233 -23.64 -11.58 -1.04
C LYS A 233 -22.56 -10.70 -0.40
N ASP A 234 -22.90 -10.10 0.75
CA ASP A 234 -21.95 -9.38 1.60
C ASP A 234 -20.85 -10.33 2.14
N GLY A 235 -19.65 -9.80 2.40
CA GLY A 235 -18.59 -10.51 3.13
C GLY A 235 -17.81 -11.58 2.36
N ILE A 236 -18.01 -11.74 1.05
CA ILE A 236 -17.26 -12.70 0.22
C ILE A 236 -15.77 -12.30 0.17
N THR A 237 -14.88 -13.29 0.32
CA THR A 237 -13.43 -13.13 0.21
C THR A 237 -12.84 -14.21 -0.68
N LEU A 238 -12.33 -13.83 -1.86
CA LEU A 238 -11.66 -14.73 -2.81
C LEU A 238 -10.15 -14.62 -2.64
N ILE A 239 -9.47 -15.76 -2.51
CA ILE A 239 -8.01 -15.84 -2.45
C ILE A 239 -7.54 -16.87 -3.47
N GLY A 240 -6.70 -16.47 -4.43
CA GLY A 240 -6.09 -17.39 -5.40
C GLY A 240 -4.68 -17.86 -5.00
N ASP A 241 -4.09 -18.71 -5.83
CA ASP A 241 -2.67 -19.12 -5.73
C ASP A 241 -1.70 -18.08 -6.34
N GLY A 242 -2.23 -17.07 -7.03
CA GLY A 242 -1.45 -16.03 -7.70
C GLY A 242 -2.27 -15.36 -8.81
N LYS A 243 -2.05 -14.05 -9.00
CA LYS A 243 -2.86 -13.21 -9.92
C LYS A 243 -2.85 -13.62 -11.40
N TYR A 244 -1.89 -14.46 -11.79
CA TYR A 244 -1.82 -15.08 -13.13
C TYR A 244 -2.00 -16.60 -13.10
N SER A 245 -2.13 -17.20 -11.91
CA SER A 245 -2.24 -18.65 -11.69
C SER A 245 -3.68 -19.08 -11.47
N THR A 246 -4.46 -18.27 -10.74
CA THR A 246 -5.91 -18.44 -10.57
C THR A 246 -6.62 -17.33 -11.35
N ILE A 247 -7.36 -17.69 -12.41
CA ILE A 247 -8.07 -16.75 -13.28
C ILE A 247 -9.55 -17.13 -13.35
N ILE A 248 -10.45 -16.17 -13.17
CA ILE A 248 -11.86 -16.28 -13.56
C ILE A 248 -12.00 -15.58 -14.93
N ALA A 249 -12.55 -16.28 -15.92
CA ALA A 249 -12.56 -15.85 -17.32
C ALA A 249 -13.94 -15.94 -17.97
N GLY A 250 -14.26 -14.96 -18.80
CA GLY A 250 -15.43 -14.94 -19.70
C GLY A 250 -15.10 -14.21 -21.00
N ASP A 251 -16.01 -14.23 -21.97
CA ASP A 251 -15.84 -13.64 -23.31
C ASP A 251 -17.10 -12.93 -23.84
N ASP A 252 -18.11 -12.73 -22.98
CA ASP A 252 -19.30 -11.95 -23.28
C ASP A 252 -18.94 -10.48 -23.58
N SER A 253 -19.66 -9.88 -24.53
CA SER A 253 -19.42 -8.50 -24.99
C SER A 253 -20.65 -7.90 -25.66
N VAL A 254 -20.68 -6.58 -25.79
CA VAL A 254 -21.80 -5.86 -26.44
C VAL A 254 -21.87 -6.16 -27.93
N ALA A 255 -20.74 -6.27 -28.64
CA ALA A 255 -20.74 -6.73 -30.04
C ALA A 255 -21.20 -8.20 -30.18
N GLY A 256 -21.09 -9.00 -29.11
CA GLY A 256 -21.65 -10.35 -29.00
C GLY A 256 -23.13 -10.41 -28.59
N GLY A 257 -23.82 -9.27 -28.49
CA GLY A 257 -25.26 -9.20 -28.16
C GLY A 257 -25.59 -9.17 -26.66
N SER A 258 -24.60 -9.08 -25.76
CA SER A 258 -24.86 -8.84 -24.34
C SER A 258 -25.19 -7.36 -24.07
N SER A 259 -25.96 -7.06 -23.03
CA SER A 259 -25.96 -5.71 -22.47
C SER A 259 -24.59 -5.39 -21.85
N MET A 260 -24.21 -4.11 -21.77
CA MET A 260 -22.94 -3.71 -21.14
C MET A 260 -22.75 -4.32 -19.73
N PRO A 261 -23.67 -4.15 -18.76
CA PRO A 261 -23.53 -4.81 -17.45
C PRO A 261 -23.60 -6.34 -17.57
N GLY A 262 -24.37 -6.85 -18.53
CA GLY A 262 -24.45 -8.27 -18.86
C GLY A 262 -23.15 -8.87 -19.41
N SER A 263 -22.21 -8.07 -19.93
CA SER A 263 -20.90 -8.56 -20.42
C SER A 263 -19.91 -8.90 -19.30
N ALA A 264 -20.24 -8.55 -18.05
CA ALA A 264 -19.33 -8.71 -16.92
C ALA A 264 -19.04 -10.20 -16.61
N THR A 265 -17.77 -10.58 -16.70
CA THR A 265 -17.27 -11.90 -16.26
C THR A 265 -17.53 -12.12 -14.75
N PHE A 266 -17.30 -11.08 -13.94
CA PHE A 266 -17.59 -11.11 -12.50
C PHE A 266 -18.32 -9.83 -12.07
N THR A 267 -19.46 -9.97 -11.41
CA THR A 267 -20.25 -8.88 -10.83
C THR A 267 -20.43 -9.09 -9.33
N ILE A 268 -20.10 -8.07 -8.54
CA ILE A 268 -20.26 -8.08 -7.07
C ILE A 268 -20.92 -6.79 -6.57
N THR A 269 -22.13 -6.94 -6.02
CA THR A 269 -22.94 -5.86 -5.43
C THR A 269 -23.11 -5.98 -3.92
N GLY A 270 -22.61 -7.08 -3.32
CA GLY A 270 -22.53 -7.28 -1.86
C GLY A 270 -21.32 -6.59 -1.23
N ASP A 271 -21.48 -6.06 -0.01
CA ASP A 271 -20.52 -5.20 0.69
C ASP A 271 -19.33 -5.93 1.29
N GLY A 272 -18.21 -5.22 1.42
CA GLY A 272 -16.99 -5.69 2.06
C GLY A 272 -16.25 -6.76 1.27
N PHE A 273 -16.42 -6.82 -0.05
CA PHE A 273 -15.77 -7.81 -0.92
C PHE A 273 -14.24 -7.70 -0.84
N ILE A 274 -13.55 -8.84 -0.73
CA ILE A 274 -12.09 -8.88 -0.83
C ILE A 274 -11.70 -9.88 -1.93
N ALA A 275 -10.86 -9.45 -2.87
CA ALA A 275 -10.16 -10.33 -3.80
C ALA A 275 -8.65 -10.21 -3.60
N ARG A 276 -7.96 -11.34 -3.59
CA ARG A 276 -6.51 -11.39 -3.40
C ARG A 276 -5.86 -12.48 -4.26
N ASP A 277 -4.71 -12.18 -4.85
CA ASP A 277 -3.88 -13.16 -5.57
C ASP A 277 -4.68 -13.93 -6.66
N ILE A 278 -5.61 -13.25 -7.35
CA ILE A 278 -6.55 -13.82 -8.33
C ILE A 278 -6.80 -12.86 -9.51
N GLY A 279 -7.05 -13.39 -10.70
CA GLY A 279 -7.38 -12.62 -11.91
C GLY A 279 -8.85 -12.69 -12.32
N PHE A 280 -9.35 -11.60 -12.92
CA PHE A 280 -10.66 -11.46 -13.56
C PHE A 280 -10.44 -11.00 -15.00
N HIS A 281 -10.68 -11.85 -15.98
CA HIS A 281 -10.31 -11.64 -17.38
C HIS A 281 -11.53 -11.72 -18.30
N ASN A 282 -11.75 -10.70 -19.13
CA ASN A 282 -12.65 -10.80 -20.28
C ASN A 282 -11.83 -10.94 -21.57
N THR A 283 -12.04 -12.04 -22.31
CA THR A 283 -11.27 -12.43 -23.49
C THR A 283 -11.99 -12.14 -24.82
N ALA A 284 -13.08 -11.38 -24.84
CA ALA A 284 -13.82 -11.01 -26.06
C ALA A 284 -12.97 -10.36 -27.16
N GLY A 285 -11.87 -9.70 -26.78
CA GLY A 285 -10.97 -9.02 -27.71
C GLY A 285 -11.37 -7.58 -28.03
N PRO A 286 -10.52 -6.83 -28.76
CA PRO A 286 -10.80 -5.43 -29.08
C PRO A 286 -12.01 -5.28 -30.02
N GLN A 287 -12.32 -6.30 -30.82
CA GLN A 287 -13.53 -6.35 -31.65
C GLN A 287 -14.85 -6.54 -30.86
N GLY A 288 -14.78 -6.95 -29.59
CA GLY A 288 -15.95 -7.11 -28.73
C GLY A 288 -16.65 -5.80 -28.35
N GLN A 289 -15.99 -4.65 -28.59
CA GLN A 289 -16.38 -3.35 -28.03
C GLN A 289 -16.41 -3.44 -26.49
N GLN A 290 -17.46 -2.95 -25.82
CA GLN A 290 -17.58 -3.04 -24.36
C GLN A 290 -17.62 -4.50 -23.90
N ALA A 291 -16.67 -4.89 -23.05
CA ALA A 291 -16.52 -6.25 -22.55
C ALA A 291 -15.93 -6.25 -21.12
N LEU A 292 -16.81 -6.28 -20.11
CA LEU A 292 -16.42 -6.08 -18.71
C LEU A 292 -15.73 -7.34 -18.14
N ALA A 293 -14.58 -7.15 -17.50
CA ALA A 293 -13.91 -8.20 -16.73
C ALA A 293 -14.39 -8.21 -15.27
N LEU A 294 -14.60 -7.02 -14.69
CA LEU A 294 -15.12 -6.86 -13.32
C LEU A 294 -16.11 -5.69 -13.24
N ASN A 295 -17.32 -5.97 -12.74
CA ASN A 295 -18.32 -4.99 -12.32
C ASN A 295 -18.43 -5.01 -10.79
N ILE A 296 -18.23 -3.85 -10.15
CA ILE A 296 -18.14 -3.78 -8.69
C ILE A 296 -18.84 -2.54 -8.11
N ALA A 297 -19.82 -2.82 -7.24
CA ALA A 297 -20.55 -1.84 -6.43
C ALA A 297 -20.64 -2.35 -4.98
N SER A 298 -19.47 -2.61 -4.39
CA SER A 298 -19.28 -3.13 -3.03
C SER A 298 -18.61 -2.07 -2.17
N ASP A 299 -19.26 -1.63 -1.09
CA ASP A 299 -18.65 -0.67 -0.15
C ASP A 299 -17.56 -1.35 0.70
N HIS A 300 -16.51 -0.63 1.05
CA HIS A 300 -15.32 -1.19 1.72
C HIS A 300 -14.69 -2.39 0.98
N SER A 301 -14.69 -2.37 -0.35
CA SER A 301 -14.09 -3.44 -1.15
C SER A 301 -12.59 -3.28 -1.34
N VAL A 302 -11.87 -4.40 -1.34
CA VAL A 302 -10.41 -4.45 -1.54
C VAL A 302 -10.00 -5.46 -2.59
N LEU A 303 -9.20 -5.01 -3.56
CA LEU A 303 -8.52 -5.88 -4.52
C LEU A 303 -7.01 -5.75 -4.29
N PHE A 304 -6.34 -6.85 -3.94
CA PHE A 304 -4.94 -6.86 -3.55
C PHE A 304 -4.14 -7.89 -4.33
N ARG A 305 -3.22 -7.42 -5.19
CA ARG A 305 -2.54 -8.26 -6.19
C ARG A 305 -3.56 -9.03 -7.02
N CYS A 306 -4.43 -8.31 -7.72
CA CYS A 306 -5.33 -8.88 -8.72
C CYS A 306 -4.89 -8.52 -10.14
N SER A 307 -5.25 -9.35 -11.11
CA SER A 307 -5.07 -9.07 -12.54
C SER A 307 -6.45 -8.84 -13.16
N ILE A 308 -6.72 -7.64 -13.66
CA ILE A 308 -8.02 -7.28 -14.23
C ILE A 308 -7.78 -6.95 -15.71
N VAL A 309 -8.20 -7.83 -16.61
CA VAL A 309 -7.74 -7.81 -18.01
C VAL A 309 -8.91 -7.82 -18.97
N GLY A 310 -8.92 -6.87 -19.90
CA GLY A 310 -9.86 -6.83 -21.01
C GLY A 310 -9.30 -5.97 -22.14
N TYR A 311 -10.20 -5.25 -22.80
CA TYR A 311 -9.90 -4.19 -23.76
C TYR A 311 -10.71 -2.94 -23.41
N GLN A 312 -11.83 -2.70 -24.08
CA GLN A 312 -12.73 -1.60 -23.76
C GLN A 312 -13.60 -1.94 -22.54
N ASP A 313 -13.83 -0.95 -21.66
CA ASP A 313 -14.70 -1.05 -20.48
C ASP A 313 -14.31 -2.17 -19.49
N THR A 314 -13.01 -2.44 -19.34
CA THR A 314 -12.49 -3.60 -18.57
C THR A 314 -12.94 -3.63 -17.10
N LEU A 315 -12.85 -2.51 -16.38
CA LEU A 315 -13.21 -2.39 -14.97
C LEU A 315 -14.33 -1.35 -14.79
N TYR A 316 -15.51 -1.83 -14.41
CA TYR A 316 -16.63 -0.97 -14.01
C TYR A 316 -16.63 -0.78 -12.49
N ALA A 317 -15.92 0.25 -12.03
CA ALA A 317 -15.92 0.73 -10.66
C ALA A 317 -17.20 1.57 -10.43
N LEU A 318 -18.35 0.90 -10.40
CA LEU A 318 -19.69 1.51 -10.48
C LEU A 318 -19.96 2.51 -9.34
N ALA A 319 -19.85 2.08 -8.08
CA ALA A 319 -20.22 2.92 -6.93
C ALA A 319 -19.49 2.53 -5.62
N LEU A 320 -19.67 3.34 -4.58
CA LEU A 320 -19.20 3.13 -3.19
C LEU A 320 -17.66 3.20 -3.04
N ARG A 321 -17.11 2.89 -1.85
CA ARG A 321 -15.66 3.01 -1.57
C ARG A 321 -14.91 1.75 -1.93
N GLN A 322 -13.86 1.90 -2.73
CA GLN A 322 -13.10 0.79 -3.31
C GLN A 322 -11.59 1.06 -3.22
N PHE A 323 -10.80 0.02 -2.90
CA PHE A 323 -9.35 0.12 -2.81
C PHE A 323 -8.65 -0.96 -3.64
N TYR A 324 -7.81 -0.54 -4.59
CA TYR A 324 -7.03 -1.42 -5.46
C TYR A 324 -5.55 -1.25 -5.12
N ARG A 325 -4.86 -2.35 -4.82
CA ARG A 325 -3.48 -2.34 -4.31
C ARG A 325 -2.64 -3.39 -5.02
N ASP A 326 -1.51 -2.96 -5.61
CA ASP A 326 -0.56 -3.84 -6.32
C ASP A 326 -1.21 -4.69 -7.45
N CYS A 327 -2.32 -4.20 -8.00
CA CYS A 327 -3.06 -4.82 -9.10
C CYS A 327 -2.47 -4.46 -10.47
N ASP A 328 -2.71 -5.28 -11.47
CA ASP A 328 -2.49 -4.92 -12.88
C ASP A 328 -3.84 -4.81 -13.57
N ILE A 329 -4.06 -3.70 -14.27
CA ILE A 329 -5.31 -3.41 -14.98
C ILE A 329 -4.96 -3.13 -16.43
N HIS A 330 -5.49 -3.94 -17.35
CA HIS A 330 -5.14 -3.91 -18.76
C HIS A 330 -6.36 -3.58 -19.63
N GLY A 331 -6.25 -2.60 -20.52
CA GLY A 331 -7.31 -2.27 -21.46
C GLY A 331 -6.97 -1.16 -22.45
N THR A 332 -7.99 -0.60 -23.11
CA THR A 332 -7.87 0.33 -24.24
C THR A 332 -8.69 1.61 -24.06
N VAL A 333 -9.99 1.52 -24.30
CA VAL A 333 -10.96 2.62 -24.20
C VAL A 333 -11.70 2.50 -22.88
N ASP A 334 -11.73 3.58 -22.10
CA ASP A 334 -12.46 3.72 -20.83
C ASP A 334 -12.27 2.54 -19.86
N PHE A 335 -11.08 1.93 -19.86
CA PHE A 335 -10.91 0.62 -19.24
C PHE A 335 -10.94 0.64 -17.70
N ILE A 336 -10.96 1.84 -17.10
CA ILE A 336 -11.44 2.09 -15.73
C ILE A 336 -12.53 3.17 -15.80
N PHE A 337 -13.78 2.77 -15.62
CA PHE A 337 -14.94 3.67 -15.68
C PHE A 337 -15.92 3.43 -14.53
N GLY A 338 -16.91 4.32 -14.38
CA GLY A 338 -17.87 4.29 -13.27
C GLY A 338 -17.78 5.49 -12.33
N ASN A 339 -18.51 5.43 -11.21
CA ASN A 339 -18.64 6.52 -10.25
C ASN A 339 -18.42 6.09 -8.79
N ALA A 340 -17.56 5.10 -8.56
CA ALA A 340 -17.03 4.79 -7.23
C ALA A 340 -16.19 5.95 -6.67
N ALA A 341 -15.98 5.94 -5.35
CA ALA A 341 -14.83 6.56 -4.71
C ALA A 341 -13.71 5.52 -4.68
N ALA A 342 -12.87 5.48 -5.73
CA ALA A 342 -11.86 4.45 -5.91
C ALA A 342 -10.44 5.00 -5.80
N VAL A 343 -9.61 4.37 -4.96
CA VAL A 343 -8.15 4.64 -4.92
C VAL A 343 -7.39 3.43 -5.47
N PHE A 344 -6.61 3.68 -6.51
CA PHE A 344 -5.66 2.74 -7.10
C PHE A 344 -4.27 3.09 -6.57
N GLN A 345 -3.63 2.19 -5.83
CA GLN A 345 -2.35 2.46 -5.19
C GLN A 345 -1.28 1.44 -5.57
N ASN A 346 -0.18 1.92 -6.16
CA ASN A 346 0.92 1.08 -6.66
C ASN A 346 0.50 0.01 -7.69
N CYS A 347 -0.54 0.31 -8.47
CA CYS A 347 -1.02 -0.56 -9.55
C CYS A 347 -0.22 -0.34 -10.85
N TYR A 348 -0.23 -1.34 -11.73
CA TYR A 348 0.19 -1.23 -13.12
C TYR A 348 -1.04 -0.99 -13.99
N LEU A 349 -1.07 0.11 -14.72
CA LEU A 349 -2.12 0.43 -15.70
C LEU A 349 -1.51 0.21 -17.09
N ALA A 350 -1.86 -0.90 -17.71
CA ALA A 350 -1.22 -1.43 -18.91
C ALA A 350 -2.08 -1.18 -20.15
N ILE A 351 -1.65 -0.24 -21.00
CA ILE A 351 -2.40 0.18 -22.17
C ILE A 351 -2.15 -0.84 -23.29
N ARG A 352 -3.23 -1.39 -23.84
CA ARG A 352 -3.21 -2.35 -24.94
C ARG A 352 -3.43 -1.67 -26.29
N ARG A 353 -3.31 -2.46 -27.37
CA ARG A 353 -3.65 -2.02 -28.72
C ARG A 353 -5.19 -1.90 -28.89
N PRO A 354 -5.73 -0.73 -29.26
CA PRO A 354 -7.16 -0.55 -29.51
C PRO A 354 -7.60 -1.19 -30.84
N HIS A 355 -8.92 -1.29 -31.03
CA HIS A 355 -9.50 -1.74 -32.30
C HIS A 355 -9.33 -0.68 -33.39
N GLY A 356 -9.09 -1.11 -34.63
CA GLY A 356 -9.02 -0.23 -35.79
C GLY A 356 -8.04 0.94 -35.63
N GLY A 357 -8.57 2.16 -35.77
CA GLY A 357 -7.87 3.44 -35.54
C GLY A 357 -8.36 4.21 -34.31
N SER A 358 -9.05 3.56 -33.36
CA SER A 358 -9.53 4.20 -32.13
C SER A 358 -8.37 4.66 -31.23
N TYR A 359 -8.58 5.72 -30.46
CA TYR A 359 -7.65 6.16 -29.42
C TYR A 359 -7.87 5.38 -28.11
N ASN A 360 -6.89 5.40 -27.21
CA ASN A 360 -7.00 4.85 -25.85
C ASN A 360 -7.37 5.94 -24.83
N ALA A 361 -8.15 5.58 -23.81
CA ALA A 361 -8.46 6.43 -22.66
C ALA A 361 -8.48 5.60 -21.38
N ILE A 362 -7.68 5.99 -20.38
CA ILE A 362 -7.50 5.17 -19.17
C ILE A 362 -8.70 5.32 -18.21
N LEU A 363 -9.09 6.57 -17.90
CA LEU A 363 -10.10 6.88 -16.90
C LEU A 363 -11.36 7.52 -17.51
N ALA A 364 -12.53 6.98 -17.20
CA ALA A 364 -13.83 7.58 -17.56
C ALA A 364 -14.76 7.67 -16.35
N ASN A 365 -14.51 8.66 -15.48
CA ASN A 365 -15.32 8.83 -14.28
C ASN A 365 -16.70 9.45 -14.59
N GLY A 366 -17.75 8.80 -14.08
CA GLY A 366 -19.16 9.14 -14.32
C GLY A 366 -19.82 10.03 -13.27
N ARG A 367 -19.09 10.94 -12.61
CA ARG A 367 -19.69 11.81 -11.59
C ARG A 367 -20.66 12.84 -12.21
N SER A 368 -21.94 12.71 -11.88
CA SER A 368 -23.04 13.49 -12.45
C SER A 368 -23.52 14.65 -11.57
N ASP A 369 -23.20 14.64 -10.27
CA ASP A 369 -23.52 15.73 -9.34
C ASP A 369 -22.26 16.16 -8.55
N PRO A 370 -21.96 17.47 -8.43
CA PRO A 370 -20.75 17.96 -7.76
C PRO A 370 -20.73 17.67 -6.25
N GLY A 371 -21.90 17.47 -5.63
CA GLY A 371 -22.05 17.07 -4.24
C GLY A 371 -21.67 15.60 -3.98
N GLN A 372 -21.48 14.78 -5.02
CA GLN A 372 -21.01 13.41 -4.83
C GLN A 372 -19.55 13.38 -4.36
N SER A 373 -19.29 12.52 -3.38
CA SER A 373 -17.97 12.27 -2.79
C SER A 373 -17.07 11.35 -3.66
N THR A 374 -17.51 11.03 -4.87
CA THR A 374 -16.95 10.01 -5.77
C THR A 374 -15.84 10.54 -6.71
N GLY A 375 -15.14 9.64 -7.40
CA GLY A 375 -14.03 9.97 -8.29
C GLY A 375 -12.91 8.93 -8.24
N PHE A 376 -11.96 9.05 -9.15
CA PHE A 376 -10.81 8.13 -9.23
C PHE A 376 -9.52 8.80 -8.79
N SER A 377 -8.75 8.11 -7.94
CA SER A 377 -7.44 8.54 -7.44
C SER A 377 -6.39 7.49 -7.79
N VAL A 378 -5.48 7.83 -8.70
CA VAL A 378 -4.39 6.97 -9.17
C VAL A 378 -3.10 7.42 -8.50
N GLN A 379 -2.69 6.70 -7.44
CA GLN A 379 -1.60 7.09 -6.55
C GLN A 379 -0.39 6.12 -6.66
N LYS A 380 0.77 6.64 -7.06
CA LYS A 380 2.02 5.86 -7.21
C LYS A 380 1.90 4.68 -8.18
N CYS A 381 1.00 4.75 -9.14
CA CYS A 381 0.84 3.73 -10.17
C CYS A 381 1.90 3.90 -11.27
N ARG A 382 2.01 2.89 -12.14
CA ARG A 382 2.79 2.94 -13.37
C ARG A 382 1.85 2.85 -14.55
N ILE A 383 1.84 3.86 -15.41
CA ILE A 383 1.08 3.90 -16.66
C ILE A 383 2.05 3.52 -17.78
N THR A 384 1.86 2.35 -18.38
CA THR A 384 2.86 1.69 -19.25
C THR A 384 2.21 0.98 -20.44
N ALA A 385 2.93 0.78 -21.54
CA ALA A 385 2.44 0.00 -22.67
C ALA A 385 2.47 -1.51 -22.36
N ALA A 386 1.42 -2.22 -22.74
CA ALA A 386 1.41 -3.68 -22.79
C ALA A 386 2.22 -4.19 -24.00
N ALA A 387 2.59 -5.48 -24.00
CA ALA A 387 3.41 -6.07 -25.05
C ALA A 387 2.78 -5.98 -26.46
N ASP A 388 1.45 -6.08 -26.56
CA ASP A 388 0.70 -5.94 -27.81
C ASP A 388 0.61 -4.49 -28.34
N PHE A 389 0.92 -3.50 -27.49
CA PHE A 389 0.90 -2.07 -27.81
C PHE A 389 2.30 -1.48 -28.02
N SER A 390 3.31 -1.96 -27.29
CA SER A 390 4.62 -1.31 -27.17
C SER A 390 5.31 -0.97 -28.50
N ALA A 391 5.21 -1.84 -29.52
CA ALA A 391 5.81 -1.60 -30.84
C ALA A 391 5.04 -0.60 -31.72
N VAL A 392 3.78 -0.32 -31.41
CA VAL A 392 2.88 0.57 -32.17
C VAL A 392 2.36 1.75 -31.34
N LYS A 393 2.93 1.98 -30.15
CA LYS A 393 2.40 2.90 -29.13
C LYS A 393 2.28 4.36 -29.58
N HIS A 394 3.06 4.78 -30.58
CA HIS A 394 3.01 6.12 -31.17
C HIS A 394 2.11 6.24 -32.41
N ASN A 395 1.51 5.12 -32.88
CA ASN A 395 0.55 5.12 -33.99
C ASN A 395 -0.89 5.41 -33.50
N TYR A 396 -1.09 5.53 -32.19
CA TYR A 396 -2.39 5.65 -31.53
C TYR A 396 -2.34 6.73 -30.46
N GLU A 397 -3.25 7.70 -30.53
CA GLU A 397 -3.44 8.66 -29.45
C GLU A 397 -3.86 7.94 -28.16
N THR A 398 -3.27 8.33 -27.03
CA THR A 398 -3.56 7.74 -25.72
C THR A 398 -3.70 8.83 -24.66
N TYR A 399 -4.81 8.80 -23.92
CA TYR A 399 -5.17 9.82 -22.94
C TYR A 399 -5.29 9.25 -21.52
N LEU A 400 -4.96 10.09 -20.54
CA LEU A 400 -5.14 9.84 -19.11
C LEU A 400 -6.62 9.64 -18.74
N GLY A 401 -7.53 10.21 -19.52
CA GLY A 401 -8.97 9.98 -19.39
C GLY A 401 -9.82 10.97 -20.18
N ARG A 402 -11.14 10.76 -20.10
CA ARG A 402 -12.19 11.61 -20.69
C ARG A 402 -13.41 11.74 -19.76
N PRO A 403 -14.14 12.87 -19.76
CA PRO A 403 -15.19 13.13 -18.79
C PRO A 403 -16.53 12.51 -19.21
N TRP A 404 -16.80 11.26 -18.79
CA TRP A 404 -18.06 10.57 -19.11
C TRP A 404 -19.32 11.34 -18.65
N LYS A 405 -19.24 12.07 -17.53
CA LYS A 405 -20.33 12.93 -17.02
C LYS A 405 -19.82 14.32 -16.64
N GLN A 406 -20.75 15.27 -16.51
CA GLN A 406 -20.47 16.72 -16.39
C GLN A 406 -19.48 17.10 -15.27
N TYR A 407 -19.48 16.39 -14.13
CA TYR A 407 -18.64 16.70 -12.96
C TYR A 407 -17.53 15.67 -12.74
N SER A 408 -17.17 14.93 -13.80
CA SER A 408 -16.15 13.88 -13.81
C SER A 408 -14.91 14.27 -13.01
N ARG A 409 -14.44 13.38 -12.13
CA ARG A 409 -13.34 13.64 -11.20
C ARG A 409 -12.31 12.52 -11.22
N SER A 410 -11.11 12.86 -11.67
CA SER A 410 -9.97 11.95 -11.83
C SER A 410 -8.67 12.65 -11.42
N VAL A 411 -7.89 12.04 -10.55
CA VAL A 411 -6.62 12.58 -10.05
C VAL A 411 -5.51 11.56 -10.25
N ILE A 412 -4.43 11.95 -10.92
CA ILE A 412 -3.25 11.11 -11.14
C ILE A 412 -2.08 11.72 -10.41
N MET A 413 -1.58 11.04 -9.38
CA MET A 413 -0.60 11.60 -8.46
C MET A 413 0.53 10.64 -8.09
N GLN A 414 1.73 11.20 -7.94
CA GLN A 414 2.97 10.50 -7.58
C GLN A 414 3.30 9.31 -8.50
N SER A 415 2.71 9.26 -9.69
CA SER A 415 2.70 8.10 -10.59
C SER A 415 3.74 8.26 -11.71
N THR A 416 4.13 7.14 -12.34
CA THR A 416 4.99 7.16 -13.53
C THR A 416 4.14 7.13 -14.79
N VAL A 417 4.39 8.05 -15.73
CA VAL A 417 3.67 8.20 -16.99
C VAL A 417 4.65 8.08 -18.15
N ASP A 418 4.43 7.07 -19.00
CA ASP A 418 5.27 6.75 -20.16
C ASP A 418 4.96 7.64 -21.38
N ASP A 419 5.82 7.60 -22.40
CA ASP A 419 5.95 8.59 -23.48
C ASP A 419 4.79 8.64 -24.49
N PHE A 420 3.98 7.58 -24.57
CA PHE A 420 2.87 7.45 -25.51
C PHE A 420 1.62 8.22 -25.07
N VAL A 421 1.60 8.75 -23.84
CA VAL A 421 0.50 9.61 -23.39
C VAL A 421 0.60 10.95 -24.12
N ALA A 422 -0.46 11.29 -24.85
CA ALA A 422 -0.56 12.50 -25.65
C ALA A 422 -0.23 13.74 -24.80
N SER A 423 0.52 14.71 -25.36
CA SER A 423 0.99 15.86 -24.58
C SER A 423 -0.15 16.70 -23.94
N ARG A 424 -1.32 16.73 -24.59
CA ARG A 424 -2.57 17.32 -24.06
C ARG A 424 -3.14 16.60 -22.82
N GLY A 425 -2.75 15.35 -22.59
CA GLY A 425 -3.08 14.51 -21.43
C GLY A 425 -4.51 13.97 -21.42
N TRP A 426 -5.49 14.84 -21.68
CA TRP A 426 -6.91 14.55 -21.54
C TRP A 426 -7.66 14.89 -22.84
N VAL A 427 -8.77 14.20 -23.11
CA VAL A 427 -9.58 14.35 -24.32
C VAL A 427 -11.05 14.57 -23.99
N GLU A 428 -11.73 15.36 -24.81
CA GLU A 428 -13.16 15.65 -24.70
C GLU A 428 -13.99 14.35 -24.80
N TRP A 429 -15.15 14.33 -24.14
CA TRP A 429 -16.14 13.29 -24.39
C TRP A 429 -16.89 13.61 -25.70
N PRO A 430 -16.99 12.69 -26.67
CA PRO A 430 -17.66 12.97 -27.95
C PRO A 430 -19.10 13.47 -27.78
N GLY A 431 -19.44 14.58 -28.43
CA GLY A 431 -20.76 15.21 -28.34
C GLY A 431 -21.05 15.94 -27.02
N ALA A 432 -20.21 15.81 -25.98
CA ALA A 432 -20.35 16.62 -24.77
C ALA A 432 -19.78 18.03 -24.98
N GLY A 433 -20.55 19.04 -24.59
CA GLY A 433 -20.13 20.43 -24.61
C GLY A 433 -19.21 20.80 -23.44
N SER A 434 -19.58 21.86 -22.71
CA SER A 434 -18.70 22.58 -21.78
C SER A 434 -18.27 21.87 -20.47
N TYR A 435 -18.22 20.54 -20.44
CA TYR A 435 -17.79 19.74 -19.26
C TYR A 435 -16.41 20.15 -18.75
N GLY A 436 -15.51 20.65 -19.62
CA GLY A 436 -14.21 21.23 -19.23
C GLY A 436 -14.29 22.38 -18.22
N LYS A 437 -15.47 22.99 -17.97
CA LYS A 437 -15.69 23.99 -16.92
C LYS A 437 -16.07 23.40 -15.56
N THR A 438 -16.58 22.17 -15.51
CA THR A 438 -17.23 21.56 -14.33
C THR A 438 -16.61 20.26 -13.85
N LEU A 439 -15.83 19.60 -14.70
CA LEU A 439 -14.99 18.46 -14.31
C LEU A 439 -13.88 18.90 -13.34
N TYR A 440 -13.25 17.93 -12.70
CA TYR A 440 -12.04 18.13 -11.90
C TYR A 440 -11.02 17.07 -12.27
N PHE A 441 -10.12 17.40 -13.21
CA PHE A 441 -8.99 16.55 -13.59
C PHE A 441 -7.70 17.14 -13.06
N ALA A 442 -6.93 16.36 -12.31
CA ALA A 442 -5.74 16.88 -11.65
C ALA A 442 -4.51 15.97 -11.75
N GLU A 443 -3.34 16.60 -11.83
CA GLU A 443 -2.04 15.94 -11.81
C GLU A 443 -1.15 16.50 -10.69
N TYR A 444 -0.48 15.62 -9.94
CA TYR A 444 0.42 16.00 -8.83
C TYR A 444 1.70 15.16 -8.79
N SER A 445 2.87 15.78 -8.93
CA SER A 445 4.17 15.13 -8.71
C SER A 445 4.37 13.82 -9.50
N ASN A 446 3.79 13.72 -10.70
CA ASN A 446 4.02 12.61 -11.62
C ASN A 446 5.45 12.70 -12.22
N VAL A 447 5.97 11.57 -12.69
CA VAL A 447 7.31 11.45 -13.28
C VAL A 447 7.28 10.60 -14.55
N GLY A 448 8.34 10.62 -15.34
CA GLY A 448 8.42 9.92 -16.62
C GLY A 448 8.11 10.82 -17.82
N PRO A 449 8.39 10.36 -19.05
CA PRO A 449 8.35 11.20 -20.25
C PRO A 449 6.96 11.76 -20.59
N GLY A 450 5.87 11.05 -20.27
CA GLY A 450 4.49 11.53 -20.48
C GLY A 450 3.96 12.49 -19.40
N ALA A 451 4.73 12.73 -18.32
CA ALA A 451 4.27 13.50 -17.16
C ALA A 451 4.39 15.04 -17.32
N GLY A 452 4.92 15.53 -18.44
CA GLY A 452 5.09 16.97 -18.69
C GLY A 452 3.76 17.70 -18.85
N THR A 453 3.48 18.68 -17.99
CA THR A 453 2.17 19.37 -17.94
C THR A 453 2.05 20.62 -18.82
N SER A 454 3.15 21.11 -19.42
CA SER A 454 3.20 22.40 -20.13
C SER A 454 2.40 22.48 -21.43
N LYS A 455 1.90 21.35 -21.95
CA LYS A 455 1.08 21.24 -23.16
C LYS A 455 -0.31 20.62 -22.90
N ARG A 456 -0.73 20.53 -21.64
CA ARG A 456 -2.03 19.97 -21.25
C ARG A 456 -3.19 20.85 -21.74
N VAL A 457 -4.39 20.29 -21.74
CA VAL A 457 -5.63 21.00 -22.07
C VAL A 457 -5.84 22.27 -21.22
N ASN A 458 -6.26 23.36 -21.85
CA ASN A 458 -6.57 24.64 -21.20
C ASN A 458 -7.99 24.70 -20.61
N TRP A 459 -8.51 23.57 -20.11
CA TRP A 459 -9.85 23.51 -19.53
C TRP A 459 -9.86 24.11 -18.11
N PRO A 460 -10.86 24.93 -17.72
CA PRO A 460 -10.91 25.49 -16.37
C PRO A 460 -10.95 24.47 -15.22
N GLY A 461 -11.46 23.26 -15.47
CA GLY A 461 -11.46 22.12 -14.54
C GLY A 461 -10.21 21.24 -14.58
N PHE A 462 -9.21 21.55 -15.42
CA PHE A 462 -7.90 20.91 -15.37
C PHE A 462 -6.96 21.66 -14.42
N HIS A 463 -6.29 20.92 -13.54
CA HIS A 463 -5.48 21.49 -12.47
C HIS A 463 -4.14 20.77 -12.30
N VAL A 464 -3.03 21.53 -12.32
CA VAL A 464 -1.76 21.07 -11.74
C VAL A 464 -1.79 21.48 -10.27
N ILE A 465 -2.07 20.53 -9.38
CA ILE A 465 -2.37 20.80 -7.97
C ILE A 465 -1.12 20.73 -7.08
N ASP A 466 -1.23 21.25 -5.85
CA ASP A 466 -0.17 21.15 -4.85
C ASP A 466 -0.39 19.99 -3.85
N ALA A 467 0.47 19.90 -2.84
CA ALA A 467 0.38 18.87 -1.80
C ALA A 467 -0.86 19.01 -0.91
N SER A 468 -1.31 20.23 -0.62
CA SER A 468 -2.45 20.49 0.27
C SER A 468 -3.77 20.03 -0.36
N GLU A 469 -3.90 20.23 -1.68
CA GLU A 469 -5.03 19.74 -2.45
C GLU A 469 -4.92 18.23 -2.71
N ALA A 470 -3.72 17.73 -3.06
CA ALA A 470 -3.52 16.31 -3.35
C ALA A 470 -3.74 15.39 -2.12
N VAL A 471 -3.57 15.87 -0.89
CA VAL A 471 -3.91 15.11 0.33
C VAL A 471 -5.38 14.67 0.34
N LYS A 472 -6.31 15.50 -0.16
CA LYS A 472 -7.75 15.19 -0.19
C LYS A 472 -8.09 13.92 -0.98
N PHE A 473 -7.23 13.54 -1.93
CA PHE A 473 -7.39 12.37 -2.80
C PHE A 473 -6.64 11.12 -2.30
N THR A 474 -6.01 11.19 -1.13
CA THR A 474 -5.28 10.06 -0.53
C THR A 474 -6.22 9.05 0.15
N VAL A 475 -5.73 7.83 0.40
CA VAL A 475 -6.53 6.75 1.02
C VAL A 475 -7.21 7.18 2.32
N GLY A 476 -6.50 7.91 3.19
CA GLY A 476 -7.01 8.36 4.47
C GLY A 476 -8.13 9.40 4.37
N SER A 477 -8.03 10.33 3.42
CA SER A 477 -9.00 11.43 3.27
C SER A 477 -10.14 11.13 2.30
N PHE A 478 -9.86 10.44 1.19
CA PHE A 478 -10.81 10.27 0.08
C PHE A 478 -11.82 9.15 0.31
N ILE A 479 -11.36 8.03 0.89
CA ILE A 479 -12.18 6.83 1.15
C ILE A 479 -12.24 6.47 2.64
N SER A 480 -11.81 7.38 3.52
CA SER A 480 -11.68 7.15 4.97
C SER A 480 -10.90 5.87 5.33
N GLY A 481 -9.94 5.46 4.48
CA GLY A 481 -9.38 4.10 4.49
C GLY A 481 -8.76 3.66 5.82
N THR A 482 -8.30 4.60 6.64
CA THR A 482 -7.80 4.33 7.99
C THR A 482 -8.82 3.75 8.96
N SER A 483 -10.14 3.89 8.70
CA SER A 483 -11.18 3.31 9.57
C SER A 483 -11.54 1.85 9.26
N TRP A 484 -11.25 1.35 8.04
CA TRP A 484 -11.74 0.06 7.57
C TRP A 484 -10.70 -0.84 6.88
N LEU A 485 -9.66 -0.28 6.24
CA LEU A 485 -8.60 -1.08 5.62
C LEU A 485 -7.76 -1.90 6.62
N PRO A 486 -7.42 -1.44 7.85
CA PRO A 486 -6.61 -2.24 8.78
C PRO A 486 -7.20 -3.63 9.09
N SER A 487 -8.53 -3.75 9.18
CA SER A 487 -9.23 -5.02 9.38
C SER A 487 -9.14 -6.01 8.20
N THR A 488 -8.70 -5.55 7.02
CA THR A 488 -8.54 -6.40 5.82
C THR A 488 -7.18 -7.10 5.75
N GLY A 489 -6.21 -6.66 6.58
CA GLY A 489 -4.83 -7.13 6.54
C GLY A 489 -4.01 -6.63 5.33
N VAL A 490 -4.59 -5.82 4.45
CA VAL A 490 -3.88 -5.25 3.28
C VAL A 490 -3.08 -4.02 3.68
N THR A 491 -1.82 -3.97 3.25
CA THR A 491 -0.92 -2.82 3.48
C THR A 491 -1.26 -1.66 2.54
N PHE A 492 -1.44 -0.47 3.09
CA PHE A 492 -1.72 0.76 2.33
C PHE A 492 -0.92 1.94 2.87
N VAL A 493 -0.69 2.96 2.03
CA VAL A 493 -0.21 4.27 2.47
C VAL A 493 -1.42 5.20 2.62
N SER A 494 -1.63 5.74 3.82
CA SER A 494 -2.79 6.60 4.12
C SER A 494 -2.74 7.94 3.40
N GLY A 495 -1.59 8.63 3.40
CA GLY A 495 -1.42 9.98 2.85
C GLY A 495 -0.51 10.08 1.61
N LEU A 496 -0.04 11.29 1.33
CA LEU A 496 1.07 11.52 0.39
C LEU A 496 2.39 11.08 1.04
N ARG A 497 3.34 10.56 0.25
CA ARG A 497 4.75 10.55 0.68
C ARG A 497 5.41 11.83 0.21
N SER A 498 5.96 12.62 1.12
CA SER A 498 6.73 13.82 0.80
C SER A 498 7.97 13.47 -0.02
N ARG A 499 8.28 14.28 -1.05
CA ARG A 499 9.63 14.37 -1.66
C ARG A 499 10.37 15.65 -1.22
N VAL A 500 9.79 16.46 -0.34
CA VAL A 500 10.29 17.78 0.09
C VAL A 500 9.82 18.06 1.52
N CYS A 501 10.70 17.94 2.52
CA CYS A 501 10.46 18.58 3.81
C CYS A 501 11.04 20.00 3.79
N LYS A 502 10.29 20.96 3.23
CA LYS A 502 10.54 22.39 3.40
C LYS A 502 10.00 22.80 4.77
N LEU A 503 10.80 22.64 5.83
CA LEU A 503 10.53 23.28 7.11
C LEU A 503 10.91 24.76 7.01
N LYS A 504 9.93 25.61 6.72
CA LYS A 504 9.98 27.02 7.15
C LYS A 504 9.74 27.06 8.65
N CYS A 505 10.46 27.92 9.35
CA CYS A 505 10.21 28.20 10.77
C CYS A 505 8.79 28.74 10.98
N SER A 506 8.08 28.17 11.96
CA SER A 506 7.13 28.90 12.80
C SER A 506 7.29 28.44 14.24
N THR A 507 7.90 29.30 15.04
CA THR A 507 8.02 29.18 16.50
C THR A 507 6.63 29.22 17.13
N GLY A 508 6.23 28.19 17.90
CA GLY A 508 4.92 28.21 18.57
C GLY A 508 4.37 26.91 19.18
N VAL A 509 5.14 25.82 19.31
CA VAL A 509 4.64 24.55 19.88
C VAL A 509 5.66 23.86 20.81
N LEU A 510 6.26 24.61 21.75
CA LEU A 510 7.19 24.04 22.76
C LEU A 510 6.69 24.12 24.21
N GLU A 511 5.57 24.80 24.50
CA GLU A 511 5.08 24.97 25.88
C GLU A 511 3.97 24.00 26.29
N GLN A 512 3.16 23.49 25.34
CA GLN A 512 2.05 22.57 25.66
C GLN A 512 2.45 21.09 25.88
N GLN A 513 3.73 20.72 25.72
CA GLN A 513 4.21 19.35 25.97
C GLN A 513 4.88 19.15 27.34
N ARG A 514 5.11 20.22 28.13
CA ARG A 514 5.69 20.10 29.49
C ARG A 514 4.66 19.81 30.59
N SER A 515 3.39 20.16 30.41
CA SER A 515 2.33 20.00 31.42
C SER A 515 1.69 18.61 31.50
N LEU A 516 1.93 17.73 30.52
CA LEU A 516 1.34 16.38 30.46
C LEU A 516 2.20 15.26 31.08
N LYS A 517 3.46 15.53 31.47
CA LYS A 517 4.32 14.53 32.12
C LYS A 517 4.08 14.38 33.63
N THR A 518 3.49 15.37 34.29
CA THR A 518 3.32 15.38 35.76
C THR A 518 2.03 14.69 36.24
N ALA A 519 1.10 14.36 35.34
CA ALA A 519 -0.22 13.82 35.70
C ALA A 519 -0.36 12.29 35.57
N GLN A 520 0.71 11.56 35.21
CA GLN A 520 0.68 10.09 35.03
C GLN A 520 1.61 9.32 36.00
N GLN A 521 2.15 9.97 37.03
CA GLN A 521 3.06 9.33 38.00
C GLN A 521 2.45 9.05 39.38
N GLN A 522 1.13 9.18 39.54
CA GLN A 522 0.42 8.84 40.78
C GLN A 522 -0.89 8.10 40.52
N GLN A 523 -0.80 6.80 40.23
CA GLN A 523 -1.72 5.74 40.71
C GLN A 523 -1.38 4.40 40.05
N GLN A 524 -0.68 3.54 40.82
CA GLN A 524 -0.69 2.06 40.86
C GLN A 524 0.69 1.52 41.24
N GLN A 525 0.92 1.43 42.55
CA GLN A 525 1.87 0.50 43.16
C GLN A 525 1.19 -0.88 43.33
N GLU A 526 2.02 -1.93 43.49
CA GLU A 526 1.68 -3.33 43.80
C GLU A 526 1.01 -4.13 42.65
N GLU A 527 1.52 -5.26 42.11
CA GLU A 527 2.80 -6.01 42.21
C GLU A 527 3.09 -6.66 40.81
N GLY A 528 4.27 -7.18 40.45
CA GLY A 528 5.54 -7.33 41.18
C GLY A 528 6.72 -7.93 40.37
N GLU A 529 6.51 -8.76 39.34
CA GLU A 529 7.59 -9.40 38.56
C GLU A 529 8.02 -8.59 37.31
N GLU A 530 9.23 -8.01 37.32
CA GLU A 530 9.82 -7.36 36.15
C GLU A 530 10.41 -8.37 35.15
N ILE A 531 9.85 -8.45 33.93
CA ILE A 531 10.51 -9.11 32.80
C ILE A 531 11.48 -8.12 32.15
N GLN A 532 12.74 -8.21 32.55
CA GLN A 532 13.83 -7.38 32.04
C GLN A 532 14.11 -7.66 30.55
N HIS A 533 13.81 -6.69 29.68
CA HIS A 533 14.14 -6.77 28.25
C HIS A 533 15.55 -6.22 27.96
N GLY A 534 16.54 -7.12 27.97
CA GLY A 534 17.93 -6.84 27.59
C GLY A 534 18.73 -8.15 27.48
N PRO A 535 19.93 -8.14 26.86
CA PRO A 535 20.75 -9.34 26.77
C PRO A 535 21.34 -9.74 28.14
N PHE A 536 21.24 -11.03 28.46
CA PHE A 536 21.76 -11.60 29.70
C PHE A 536 23.30 -11.76 29.62
N PRO A 537 24.09 -11.21 30.54
CA PRO A 537 25.52 -11.49 30.65
C PRO A 537 25.78 -13.00 30.80
N VAL A 538 26.79 -13.53 30.11
CA VAL A 538 27.14 -14.97 30.13
C VAL A 538 27.53 -15.44 31.54
N GLU A 539 27.97 -14.50 32.39
CA GLU A 539 28.24 -14.65 33.81
C GLU A 539 27.01 -15.11 34.61
N GLN A 540 25.80 -14.71 34.21
CA GLN A 540 24.57 -15.08 34.91
C GLN A 540 24.21 -16.57 34.72
N LEU A 541 24.78 -17.25 33.72
CA LEU A 541 24.67 -18.72 33.59
C LEU A 541 25.32 -19.47 34.76
N GLN A 542 26.18 -18.79 35.54
CA GLN A 542 26.78 -19.33 36.76
C GLN A 542 25.73 -19.47 37.87
N ALA A 543 24.74 -18.57 37.93
CA ALA A 543 23.57 -18.69 38.79
C ALA A 543 22.61 -19.82 38.35
N SER A 544 22.68 -20.24 37.09
CA SER A 544 21.97 -21.43 36.56
C SER A 544 22.72 -22.75 36.76
N GLY A 545 23.75 -22.78 37.62
CA GLY A 545 24.47 -24.00 37.98
C GLY A 545 25.56 -24.46 36.99
N ILE A 546 26.03 -23.59 36.09
CA ILE A 546 27.16 -23.91 35.20
C ILE A 546 28.47 -23.49 35.87
N ALA A 547 29.43 -24.42 35.97
CA ALA A 547 30.73 -24.15 36.61
C ALA A 547 31.51 -23.05 35.88
N SER A 548 32.15 -22.16 36.66
CA SER A 548 32.95 -21.03 36.14
C SER A 548 34.02 -21.42 35.13
N LEU A 549 34.62 -22.61 35.31
CA LEU A 549 35.64 -23.16 34.44
C LEU A 549 35.07 -23.63 33.09
N ASP A 550 33.80 -24.04 33.06
CA ASP A 550 33.07 -24.34 31.82
C ASP A 550 32.50 -23.07 31.17
N ILE A 551 32.20 -22.01 31.92
CA ILE A 551 31.88 -20.67 31.38
C ILE A 551 33.11 -20.05 30.69
N LYS A 552 34.31 -20.13 31.30
CA LYS A 552 35.56 -19.74 30.64
C LYS A 552 35.83 -20.55 29.37
N LYS A 553 35.59 -21.88 29.39
CA LYS A 553 35.63 -22.71 28.17
C LYS A 553 34.54 -22.34 27.16
N LEU A 554 33.37 -21.87 27.60
CA LEU A 554 32.28 -21.44 26.74
C LEU A 554 32.68 -20.16 25.99
N LYS A 555 33.17 -19.13 26.70
CA LYS A 555 33.72 -17.90 26.07
C LYS A 555 34.81 -18.23 25.05
N MET A 556 35.81 -19.04 25.46
CA MET A 556 36.87 -19.57 24.60
C MET A 556 36.38 -20.46 23.43
N ARG A 557 35.11 -20.91 23.44
CA ARG A 557 34.52 -21.77 22.40
C ARG A 557 33.32 -21.18 21.67
N VAL A 558 32.83 -19.99 22.02
CA VAL A 558 32.06 -19.13 21.09
C VAL A 558 32.95 -18.82 19.88
N PHE A 559 34.25 -18.59 20.14
CA PHE A 559 35.34 -18.53 19.16
C PHE A 559 35.43 -19.78 18.25
N ALA A 560 35.08 -20.96 18.76
CA ALA A 560 35.02 -22.21 17.99
C ALA A 560 33.65 -22.49 17.36
N LEU A 561 32.56 -21.96 17.93
CA LEU A 561 31.19 -22.09 17.42
C LEU A 561 30.99 -21.24 16.17
N LEU A 562 31.56 -20.03 16.14
CA LEU A 562 31.71 -19.22 14.93
C LEU A 562 32.39 -20.04 13.84
N ASN A 563 33.50 -20.73 14.13
CA ASN A 563 34.16 -21.63 13.17
C ASN A 563 33.33 -22.87 12.78
N LEU A 564 32.45 -23.37 13.65
CA LEU A 564 31.64 -24.57 13.38
C LEU A 564 30.52 -24.34 12.35
N LEU A 565 30.03 -23.10 12.22
CA LEU A 565 29.01 -22.68 11.24
C LEU A 565 29.59 -22.38 9.84
N HIS A 566 30.81 -22.84 9.54
CA HIS A 566 31.56 -22.52 8.30
C HIS A 566 32.01 -23.72 7.46
N THR A 567 31.61 -24.94 7.81
CA THR A 567 31.86 -26.14 6.98
C THR A 567 30.58 -26.91 6.69
N PRO A 568 30.42 -27.50 5.49
CA PRO A 568 29.30 -28.39 5.19
C PRO A 568 29.26 -29.56 6.20
N PRO A 569 28.07 -30.06 6.55
CA PRO A 569 27.92 -31.05 7.61
C PRO A 569 28.62 -32.36 7.23
N GLY A 570 29.68 -32.72 7.96
CA GLY A 570 30.31 -34.04 7.80
C GLY A 570 31.72 -34.23 8.38
N LYS A 571 32.57 -33.20 8.47
CA LYS A 571 34.04 -33.45 8.61
C LYS A 571 34.75 -33.13 9.94
N ASN A 572 34.09 -32.64 11.01
CA ASN A 572 34.79 -32.42 12.30
C ASN A 572 33.98 -32.65 13.60
N PHE A 573 32.80 -33.27 13.56
CA PHE A 573 31.98 -33.52 14.77
C PHE A 573 32.48 -34.69 15.67
N CYS A 574 33.52 -35.42 15.27
CA CYS A 574 33.86 -36.74 15.82
C CYS A 574 34.69 -36.77 17.14
N LYS A 575 35.05 -35.63 17.74
CA LYS A 575 35.96 -35.59 18.92
C LYS A 575 35.38 -35.03 20.23
N LEU A 576 34.06 -34.89 20.35
CA LEU A 576 33.38 -34.47 21.59
C LEU A 576 32.72 -35.64 22.32
N ARG A 577 32.76 -35.66 23.67
CA ARG A 577 31.95 -36.59 24.48
C ARG A 577 30.46 -36.37 24.21
N GLU A 578 29.73 -37.45 24.01
CA GLU A 578 28.35 -37.43 23.48
C GLU A 578 27.36 -36.69 24.38
N SER A 579 27.53 -36.79 25.70
CA SER A 579 26.73 -36.06 26.71
C SER A 579 26.82 -34.54 26.57
N VAL A 580 27.98 -34.00 26.15
CA VAL A 580 28.17 -32.57 25.91
C VAL A 580 27.53 -32.15 24.58
N LYS A 581 27.64 -32.97 23.53
CA LYS A 581 26.97 -32.71 22.24
C LYS A 581 25.46 -32.57 22.41
N GLN A 582 24.82 -33.54 23.09
CA GLN A 582 23.36 -33.52 23.28
C GLN A 582 22.88 -32.29 24.07
N LYS A 583 23.63 -31.86 25.10
CA LYS A 583 23.30 -30.67 25.90
C LYS A 583 23.47 -29.38 25.09
N LEU A 584 24.54 -29.28 24.28
CA LEU A 584 24.80 -28.14 23.41
C LEU A 584 23.76 -28.03 22.28
N THR A 585 23.37 -29.15 21.65
CA THR A 585 22.34 -29.17 20.60
C THR A 585 20.95 -28.79 21.14
N ARG A 586 20.62 -29.17 22.39
CA ARG A 586 19.38 -28.71 23.05
C ARG A 586 19.39 -27.21 23.32
N LEU A 587 20.48 -26.68 23.89
CA LEU A 587 20.63 -25.25 24.13
C LEU A 587 20.61 -24.43 22.82
N LEU A 588 21.28 -24.93 21.76
CA LEU A 588 21.24 -24.29 20.45
C LEU A 588 19.84 -24.32 19.83
N LYS A 589 19.08 -25.42 19.95
CA LYS A 589 17.66 -25.43 19.51
C LYS A 589 16.79 -24.44 20.29
N GLN A 590 17.01 -24.29 21.60
CA GLN A 590 16.27 -23.32 22.42
C GLN A 590 16.65 -21.86 22.15
N ALA A 591 17.92 -21.58 21.84
CA ALA A 591 18.37 -20.24 21.47
C ALA A 591 18.00 -19.87 20.01
N SER A 592 18.23 -20.78 19.06
CA SER A 592 18.01 -20.53 17.64
C SER A 592 16.53 -20.40 17.28
N SER A 593 15.61 -21.00 18.05
CA SER A 593 14.16 -20.83 17.85
C SER A 593 13.63 -19.48 18.33
N LYS A 594 14.42 -18.70 19.09
CA LYS A 594 14.03 -17.37 19.60
C LYS A 594 14.82 -16.20 19.00
N LEU A 595 16.06 -16.41 18.57
CA LEU A 595 17.00 -15.30 18.30
C LEU A 595 17.46 -15.17 16.84
N VAL A 596 17.33 -16.21 16.01
CA VAL A 596 17.67 -16.14 14.58
C VAL A 596 16.55 -16.80 13.79
N PRO A 597 15.81 -16.08 12.93
CA PRO A 597 14.79 -16.69 12.10
C PRO A 597 15.44 -17.58 11.04
N LEU A 598 15.55 -18.88 11.33
CA LEU A 598 16.10 -19.91 10.43
C LEU A 598 15.14 -20.30 9.29
N GLY A 599 14.23 -19.41 8.90
CA GLY A 599 13.20 -19.64 7.89
C GLY A 599 12.77 -18.32 7.22
N PHE A 600 11.89 -18.42 6.23
CA PHE A 600 11.44 -17.27 5.45
C PHE A 600 10.63 -16.28 6.31
N THR A 601 11.21 -15.11 6.59
CA THR A 601 10.50 -13.95 7.16
C THR A 601 9.81 -13.15 6.06
N SER A 602 8.65 -12.55 6.36
CA SER A 602 8.01 -11.66 5.39
C SER A 602 8.84 -10.40 5.14
N ALA A 603 8.73 -9.82 3.95
CA ALA A 603 9.35 -8.53 3.65
C ALA A 603 8.85 -7.40 4.58
N SER A 604 7.65 -7.54 5.17
CA SER A 604 7.13 -6.62 6.18
C SER A 604 7.81 -6.77 7.55
N GLN A 605 8.12 -8.00 7.99
CA GLN A 605 8.94 -8.24 9.19
C GLN A 605 10.36 -7.74 8.99
N LEU A 606 10.96 -8.01 7.82
CA LEU A 606 12.28 -7.47 7.48
C LEU A 606 12.25 -5.93 7.40
N HIS A 607 11.20 -5.32 6.87
CA HIS A 607 11.08 -3.86 6.84
C HIS A 607 10.93 -3.27 8.25
N ALA A 608 10.12 -3.89 9.13
CA ALA A 608 10.00 -3.45 10.53
C ALA A 608 11.34 -3.55 11.27
N GLN A 609 12.06 -4.67 11.13
CA GLN A 609 13.42 -4.83 11.65
C GLN A 609 14.42 -3.82 11.04
N ARG A 610 14.19 -3.35 9.81
CA ARG A 610 15.01 -2.30 9.17
C ARG A 610 14.62 -0.88 9.58
N LEU A 611 13.45 -0.65 10.18
CA LEU A 611 13.08 0.64 10.78
C LEU A 611 13.76 0.85 12.14
N GLU A 612 14.25 -0.21 12.76
CA GLU A 612 15.01 -0.20 14.02
C GLU A 612 16.54 -0.08 13.79
N ILE A 613 16.99 -0.05 12.53
CA ILE A 613 18.42 0.09 12.18
C ILE A 613 18.86 1.54 12.40
N ILE A 614 19.87 1.71 13.24
CA ILE A 614 20.57 2.98 13.45
C ILE A 614 21.39 3.30 12.18
N GLN A 615 21.52 4.58 11.83
CA GLN A 615 22.39 5.05 10.75
C GLN A 615 23.45 6.02 11.32
N ILE A 616 24.72 5.85 10.94
CA ILE A 616 25.79 6.80 11.31
C ILE A 616 25.95 7.87 10.23
N THR A 617 26.00 9.15 10.62
CA THR A 617 26.35 10.25 9.72
C THR A 617 27.75 10.11 9.14
N SER A 618 27.87 10.28 7.83
CA SER A 618 29.15 10.43 7.12
C SER A 618 29.87 11.76 7.39
N GLY A 619 29.23 12.67 8.13
CA GLY A 619 29.72 14.03 8.37
C GLY A 619 29.51 15.00 7.21
N SER A 620 28.79 14.60 6.15
CA SER A 620 28.27 15.47 5.09
C SER A 620 26.77 15.23 4.93
N ARG A 621 25.98 16.30 5.02
CA ARG A 621 24.51 16.26 4.87
C ARG A 621 24.11 15.86 3.46
N GLU A 622 24.94 16.20 2.47
CA GLU A 622 24.77 15.89 1.06
C GLU A 622 24.98 14.40 0.81
N LEU A 623 26.03 13.82 1.39
CA LEU A 623 26.32 12.39 1.29
C LEU A 623 25.30 11.56 2.08
N ASP A 624 24.95 11.95 3.30
CA ASP A 624 23.91 11.28 4.09
C ASP A 624 22.55 11.30 3.38
N LYS A 625 22.22 12.39 2.68
CA LYS A 625 21.01 12.48 1.85
C LYS A 625 21.03 11.54 0.65
N VAL A 626 22.20 11.26 0.05
CA VAL A 626 22.35 10.25 -1.01
C VAL A 626 22.24 8.84 -0.45
N LEU A 627 22.66 8.62 0.79
CA LEU A 627 22.61 7.35 1.52
C LEU A 627 21.29 7.12 2.28
N GLU A 628 20.27 7.93 2.04
CA GLU A 628 18.95 7.87 2.72
C GLU A 628 19.03 7.91 4.26
N GLY A 629 19.98 8.68 4.81
CA GLY A 629 20.09 9.06 6.23
C GLY A 629 21.48 8.90 6.82
N GLY A 630 22.33 8.05 6.24
CA GLY A 630 23.69 7.78 6.69
C GLY A 630 24.14 6.37 6.32
N ILE A 631 25.19 5.87 6.95
CA ILE A 631 25.64 4.49 6.77
C ILE A 631 24.74 3.55 7.60
N GLU A 632 24.15 2.52 7.00
CA GLU A 632 23.26 1.55 7.67
C GLU A 632 24.02 0.55 8.57
N THR A 633 23.59 0.40 9.82
CA THR A 633 24.16 -0.57 10.76
C THR A 633 23.71 -2.01 10.51
N GLY A 634 24.51 -2.97 10.98
CA GLY A 634 24.25 -4.40 10.77
C GLY A 634 24.47 -4.84 9.31
N SER A 635 25.29 -4.07 8.57
CA SER A 635 25.56 -4.27 7.14
C SER A 635 27.03 -4.02 6.80
N ILE A 636 27.46 -4.49 5.62
CA ILE A 636 28.76 -4.11 5.03
C ILE A 636 28.51 -2.98 4.05
N THR A 637 29.29 -1.90 4.16
CA THR A 637 29.30 -0.81 3.18
C THR A 637 30.64 -0.80 2.46
N GLU A 638 30.65 -1.10 1.17
CA GLU A 638 31.86 -1.11 0.34
C GLU A 638 32.07 0.25 -0.33
N ILE A 639 33.29 0.80 -0.20
CA ILE A 639 33.68 2.06 -0.82
C ILE A 639 34.69 1.78 -1.93
N TYR A 640 34.22 1.87 -3.16
CA TYR A 640 35.02 1.74 -4.38
C TYR A 640 35.37 3.13 -4.96
N GLY A 641 36.56 3.26 -5.57
CA GLY A 641 36.94 4.45 -6.33
C GLY A 641 38.43 4.49 -6.66
N GLU A 642 38.85 5.44 -7.52
CA GLU A 642 40.25 5.63 -7.89
C GLU A 642 41.13 6.05 -6.68
N PHE A 643 42.45 5.87 -6.78
CA PHE A 643 43.37 6.30 -5.72
C PHE A 643 43.25 7.82 -5.48
N ARG A 644 43.40 8.25 -4.21
CA ARG A 644 43.15 9.64 -3.74
C ARG A 644 41.70 10.15 -3.79
N SER A 645 40.70 9.34 -4.13
CA SER A 645 39.27 9.74 -4.13
C SER A 645 38.63 9.96 -2.74
N GLY A 646 39.41 10.25 -1.68
CA GLY A 646 38.90 10.56 -0.34
C GLY A 646 38.48 9.37 0.55
N LYS A 647 38.63 8.12 0.11
CA LYS A 647 38.11 6.92 0.82
C LYS A 647 38.56 6.81 2.28
N THR A 648 39.87 6.87 2.54
CA THR A 648 40.43 6.87 3.91
C THR A 648 39.99 8.10 4.73
N GLN A 649 39.73 9.25 4.10
CA GLN A 649 39.23 10.44 4.81
C GLN A 649 37.79 10.24 5.31
N LEU A 650 36.95 9.58 4.52
CA LEU A 650 35.62 9.16 4.95
C LEU A 650 35.71 8.14 6.10
N CYS A 651 36.61 7.16 6.00
CA CYS A 651 36.87 6.21 7.08
C CYS A 651 37.31 6.89 8.40
N HIS A 652 38.25 7.84 8.35
CA HIS A 652 38.63 8.66 9.51
C HIS A 652 37.48 9.49 10.06
N THR A 653 36.60 10.00 9.19
CA THR A 653 35.42 10.76 9.62
C THR A 653 34.45 9.89 10.40
N LEU A 654 34.20 8.68 9.91
CA LEU A 654 33.31 7.70 10.55
C LEU A 654 33.85 7.21 11.90
N CYS A 655 35.18 7.09 12.07
CA CYS A 655 35.80 6.79 13.37
C CYS A 655 35.45 7.80 14.47
N VAL A 656 35.13 9.04 14.08
CA VAL A 656 34.74 10.10 15.01
C VAL A 656 33.21 10.20 15.11
N THR A 657 32.49 10.19 13.99
CA THR A 657 31.02 10.34 14.02
C THR A 657 30.31 9.15 14.67
N CYS A 658 30.87 7.94 14.64
CA CYS A 658 30.30 6.79 15.35
C CYS A 658 30.26 6.97 16.88
N GLN A 659 31.11 7.85 17.44
CA GLN A 659 31.18 8.13 18.87
C GLN A 659 30.15 9.19 19.31
N LEU A 660 29.50 9.88 18.36
CA LEU A 660 28.49 10.88 18.68
C LEU A 660 27.24 10.23 19.32
N PRO A 661 26.48 11.02 20.12
CA PRO A 661 25.12 10.68 20.54
C PRO A 661 24.19 10.30 19.38
N LEU A 662 23.19 9.45 19.66
CA LEU A 662 22.22 9.00 18.65
C LEU A 662 21.39 10.16 18.05
N ASP A 663 21.08 11.20 18.83
CA ASP A 663 20.36 12.39 18.37
C ASP A 663 21.18 13.28 17.42
N GLN A 664 22.50 13.12 17.43
CA GLN A 664 23.44 13.77 16.50
C GLN A 664 23.82 12.87 15.31
N GLY A 665 23.17 11.70 15.17
CA GLY A 665 23.43 10.74 14.10
C GLY A 665 24.69 9.91 14.31
N GLY A 666 25.16 9.75 15.55
CA GLY A 666 26.22 8.80 15.89
C GLY A 666 25.70 7.42 16.28
N GLY A 667 26.57 6.60 16.88
CA GLY A 667 26.26 5.24 17.34
C GLY A 667 26.53 4.99 18.82
N GLU A 668 26.99 6.01 19.57
CA GLU A 668 27.38 5.93 20.98
C GLU A 668 28.32 4.73 21.26
N GLY A 669 29.39 4.58 20.48
CA GLY A 669 30.34 3.47 20.67
C GLY A 669 31.71 3.69 20.03
N LYS A 670 32.66 2.83 20.41
CA LYS A 670 34.06 2.87 19.96
C LYS A 670 34.20 2.45 18.49
N ALA A 671 35.30 2.79 17.83
CA ALA A 671 35.62 2.28 16.48
C ALA A 671 36.77 1.27 16.51
N MET A 672 36.75 0.32 15.57
CA MET A 672 37.90 -0.52 15.23
C MET A 672 38.41 -0.17 13.83
N TYR A 673 39.73 -0.22 13.65
CA TYR A 673 40.39 0.06 12.39
C TYR A 673 41.48 -0.97 12.09
N ILE A 674 41.24 -1.85 11.11
CA ILE A 674 42.23 -2.77 10.56
C ILE A 674 42.85 -2.11 9.32
N ASP A 675 44.11 -1.70 9.45
CA ASP A 675 44.85 -0.99 8.42
C ASP A 675 45.80 -1.95 7.70
N ALA A 676 45.58 -2.17 6.41
CA ALA A 676 46.42 -2.96 5.51
C ALA A 676 47.28 -2.10 4.57
N GLU A 677 46.87 -0.85 4.24
CA GLU A 677 47.61 0.00 3.29
C GLU A 677 48.61 0.97 3.94
N GLY A 678 48.43 1.31 5.22
CA GLY A 678 49.33 2.16 6.03
C GLY A 678 48.82 3.60 6.12
N THR A 679 47.50 3.76 6.02
CA THR A 679 46.81 5.01 5.70
C THR A 679 46.22 5.71 6.93
N PHE A 680 46.14 5.01 8.07
CA PHE A 680 45.57 5.56 9.31
C PHE A 680 46.42 6.70 9.89
N ARG A 681 45.81 7.83 10.27
CA ARG A 681 46.51 9.00 10.81
C ARG A 681 45.78 9.56 12.04
N PRO A 682 46.23 9.28 13.28
CA PRO A 682 45.60 9.77 14.51
C PRO A 682 45.41 11.30 14.54
N GLN A 683 46.35 12.07 13.99
CA GLN A 683 46.27 13.53 13.91
C GLN A 683 45.04 14.00 13.11
N ARG A 684 44.55 13.18 12.17
CA ARG A 684 43.35 13.50 11.39
C ARG A 684 42.07 13.30 12.19
N LEU A 685 42.05 12.35 13.13
CA LEU A 685 40.91 12.15 14.04
C LEU A 685 40.75 13.38 14.95
N LEU A 686 41.85 13.93 15.47
CA LEU A 686 41.84 15.16 16.29
C LEU A 686 41.19 16.35 15.56
N GLN A 687 41.59 16.61 14.31
CA GLN A 687 41.02 17.67 13.47
C GLN A 687 39.52 17.47 13.17
N ILE A 688 39.05 16.23 13.13
CA ILE A 688 37.64 15.90 12.89
C ILE A 688 36.85 15.98 14.21
N ALA A 689 37.44 15.58 15.34
CA ALA A 689 36.84 15.69 16.67
C ALA A 689 36.54 17.16 17.01
N GLU A 690 37.48 18.07 16.74
CA GLU A 690 37.30 19.53 16.91
C GLU A 690 36.07 20.05 16.15
N ARG A 691 35.87 19.63 14.88
CA ARG A 691 34.70 20.01 14.07
C ARG A 691 33.37 19.58 14.70
N PHE A 692 33.36 18.48 15.45
CA PHE A 692 32.16 17.95 16.11
C PHE A 692 32.09 18.30 17.62
N GLY A 693 33.01 19.12 18.14
CA GLY A 693 33.03 19.50 19.56
C GLY A 693 33.39 18.35 20.51
N LEU A 694 34.02 17.29 20.01
CA LEU A 694 34.47 16.15 20.82
C LEU A 694 35.90 16.37 21.34
N ASN A 695 36.18 15.87 22.54
CA ASN A 695 37.53 15.87 23.10
C ASN A 695 38.42 14.90 22.29
N GLY A 696 39.50 15.44 21.73
CA GLY A 696 40.42 14.69 20.89
C GLY A 696 41.13 13.52 21.61
N ALA A 697 41.41 13.64 22.91
CA ALA A 697 42.05 12.56 23.67
C ALA A 697 41.11 11.35 23.81
N ASP A 698 39.89 11.60 24.27
CA ASP A 698 38.84 10.59 24.44
C ASP A 698 38.50 9.92 23.09
N VAL A 699 38.46 10.70 22.01
CA VAL A 699 38.25 10.20 20.64
C VAL A 699 39.35 9.23 20.22
N LEU A 700 40.61 9.47 20.58
CA LEU A 700 41.72 8.56 20.27
C LEU A 700 41.67 7.28 21.13
N GLU A 701 41.35 7.36 22.42
CA GLU A 701 41.19 6.18 23.29
C GLU A 701 39.99 5.29 22.89
N ASN A 702 39.02 5.86 22.18
CA ASN A 702 37.86 5.17 21.64
C ASN A 702 38.07 4.58 20.23
N VAL A 703 39.28 4.62 19.66
CA VAL A 703 39.60 3.95 18.38
C VAL A 703 40.68 2.88 18.56
N ALA A 704 40.26 1.61 18.50
CA ALA A 704 41.16 0.47 18.49
C ALA A 704 41.78 0.29 17.10
N TYR A 705 43.11 0.45 17.00
CA TYR A 705 43.86 0.35 15.74
C TYR A 705 44.70 -0.94 15.69
N ALA A 706 44.70 -1.62 14.54
CA ALA A 706 45.57 -2.75 14.27
C ALA A 706 46.15 -2.71 12.84
N ARG A 707 47.45 -3.03 12.71
CA ARG A 707 48.17 -3.09 11.43
C ARG A 707 48.19 -4.53 10.90
N ALA A 708 47.55 -4.77 9.77
CA ALA A 708 47.65 -6.04 9.04
C ALA A 708 48.92 -6.06 8.17
N TYR A 709 49.62 -7.20 8.16
CA TYR A 709 50.91 -7.37 7.45
C TYR A 709 50.89 -8.45 6.36
N ASN A 710 49.96 -9.39 6.44
CA ASN A 710 49.67 -10.44 5.44
C ASN A 710 48.22 -10.92 5.63
N THR A 711 47.68 -11.66 4.67
CA THR A 711 46.27 -12.07 4.66
C THR A 711 45.88 -12.96 5.84
N ASP A 712 46.78 -13.83 6.33
CA ASP A 712 46.53 -14.65 7.52
C ASP A 712 46.51 -13.82 8.81
N HIS A 713 47.32 -12.76 8.90
CA HIS A 713 47.26 -11.81 9.99
C HIS A 713 45.98 -10.98 9.93
N GLN A 714 45.56 -10.53 8.73
CA GLN A 714 44.29 -9.82 8.54
C GLN A 714 43.08 -10.66 8.99
N SER A 715 43.06 -11.96 8.66
CA SER A 715 42.05 -12.91 9.13
C SER A 715 42.09 -13.14 10.65
N ARG A 716 43.28 -13.16 11.28
CA ARG A 716 43.41 -13.28 12.75
C ARG A 716 42.95 -12.02 13.49
N LEU A 717 43.32 -10.84 13.02
CA LEU A 717 42.86 -9.57 13.59
C LEU A 717 41.34 -9.45 13.58
N LEU A 718 40.67 -10.03 12.57
CA LEU A 718 39.21 -10.08 12.54
C LEU A 718 38.60 -10.98 13.63
N LEU A 719 39.27 -12.07 14.00
CA LEU A 719 38.85 -12.94 15.10
C LEU A 719 39.12 -12.31 16.46
N GLU A 720 40.22 -11.56 16.61
CA GLU A 720 40.54 -10.78 17.82
C GLU A 720 39.53 -9.63 18.01
N ALA A 721 39.22 -8.91 16.93
CA ALA A 721 38.15 -7.90 16.89
C ALA A 721 36.80 -8.47 17.34
N ALA A 722 36.41 -9.66 16.85
CA ALA A 722 35.22 -10.35 17.29
C ALA A 722 35.21 -10.67 18.80
N SER A 723 36.38 -10.90 19.42
CA SER A 723 36.50 -11.09 20.86
C SER A 723 36.32 -9.77 21.63
N MET A 724 36.99 -8.70 21.20
CA MET A 724 36.88 -7.37 21.83
C MET A 724 35.45 -6.81 21.78
N MET A 725 34.70 -7.14 20.72
CA MET A 725 33.28 -6.81 20.53
C MET A 725 32.31 -7.50 21.51
N VAL A 726 32.74 -8.58 22.16
CA VAL A 726 31.95 -9.23 23.23
C VAL A 726 32.13 -8.50 24.57
N GLU A 727 33.29 -7.88 24.79
CA GLU A 727 33.67 -7.28 26.08
C GLU A 727 33.34 -5.78 26.16
N THR A 728 33.37 -5.06 25.03
CA THR A 728 33.19 -3.59 25.00
C THR A 728 32.35 -3.13 23.81
N ARG A 729 31.68 -1.97 23.96
CA ARG A 729 30.72 -1.46 22.97
C ARG A 729 31.43 -0.77 21.79
N PHE A 730 31.45 -1.42 20.64
CA PHE A 730 31.93 -0.86 19.37
C PHE A 730 30.77 -0.51 18.44
N ALA A 731 30.83 0.68 17.83
CA ALA A 731 29.89 1.21 16.86
C ALA A 731 30.33 1.00 15.39
N LEU A 732 31.59 0.63 15.15
CA LEU A 732 32.17 0.67 13.80
C LEU A 732 33.37 -0.27 13.66
N MET A 733 33.50 -0.96 12.52
CA MET A 733 34.74 -1.59 12.07
C MET A 733 35.11 -1.12 10.66
N ILE A 734 36.37 -0.73 10.47
CA ILE A 734 36.93 -0.38 9.16
C ILE A 734 38.04 -1.36 8.79
N VAL A 735 38.11 -1.74 7.52
CA VAL A 735 39.20 -2.54 6.93
C VAL A 735 39.74 -1.80 5.70
N ASP A 736 40.77 -0.97 5.88
CA ASP A 736 41.41 -0.17 4.81
C ASP A 736 42.77 -0.80 4.38
N SER A 737 42.83 -1.73 3.43
CA SER A 737 41.76 -2.29 2.61
C SER A 737 41.59 -3.82 2.77
N ALA A 738 40.39 -4.31 2.52
CA ALA A 738 40.09 -5.76 2.50
C ALA A 738 40.80 -6.52 1.36
N THR A 739 41.37 -5.83 0.36
CA THR A 739 41.96 -6.47 -0.85
C THR A 739 43.43 -6.16 -1.10
N ALA A 740 44.10 -5.27 -0.35
CA ALA A 740 45.51 -4.93 -0.60
C ALA A 740 46.44 -6.13 -0.45
N LEU A 741 46.42 -6.80 0.72
CA LEU A 741 47.33 -7.91 1.03
C LEU A 741 47.11 -9.13 0.12
N TYR A 742 45.88 -9.32 -0.39
CA TYR A 742 45.60 -10.37 -1.35
C TYR A 742 46.30 -10.18 -2.71
N ARG A 743 46.76 -8.96 -3.03
CA ARG A 743 47.50 -8.67 -4.28
C ARG A 743 48.99 -8.97 -4.16
N THR A 744 49.53 -8.89 -2.94
CA THR A 744 50.93 -9.22 -2.64
C THR A 744 51.09 -10.71 -2.36
N ASP A 745 50.18 -11.29 -1.58
CA ASP A 745 50.33 -12.62 -1.01
C ASP A 745 49.89 -13.74 -1.98
N PHE A 746 49.14 -13.41 -3.03
CA PHE A 746 48.64 -14.36 -4.05
C PHE A 746 48.92 -13.86 -5.47
N SER A 747 50.18 -13.59 -5.80
CA SER A 747 50.58 -13.04 -7.10
C SER A 747 50.66 -14.08 -8.24
N GLY A 748 50.69 -15.38 -7.95
CA GLY A 748 50.82 -16.43 -8.96
C GLY A 748 49.51 -16.80 -9.67
N ARG A 749 49.53 -17.00 -11.01
CA ARG A 749 48.34 -17.46 -11.77
C ARG A 749 47.73 -18.78 -11.26
N GLY A 750 48.56 -19.67 -10.70
CA GLY A 750 48.11 -20.93 -10.10
C GLY A 750 47.45 -20.78 -8.72
N GLU A 751 47.68 -19.65 -8.03
CA GLU A 751 47.24 -19.39 -6.67
C GLU A 751 45.93 -18.57 -6.62
N LEU A 752 45.48 -18.07 -7.78
CA LEU A 752 44.29 -17.23 -7.90
C LEU A 752 43.03 -17.91 -7.33
N SER A 753 42.89 -19.22 -7.47
CA SER A 753 41.78 -19.99 -6.86
C SER A 753 41.86 -20.04 -5.33
N ALA A 754 43.07 -20.19 -4.77
CA ALA A 754 43.32 -20.19 -3.33
C ALA A 754 43.11 -18.79 -2.73
N GLY A 755 43.64 -17.74 -3.37
CA GLY A 755 43.46 -16.35 -2.97
C GLY A 755 42.00 -15.91 -3.00
N GLN A 756 41.26 -16.22 -4.07
CA GLN A 756 39.81 -15.95 -4.16
C GLN A 756 39.02 -16.70 -3.09
N MET A 757 39.36 -17.98 -2.82
CA MET A 757 38.73 -18.74 -1.74
C MET A 757 39.06 -18.15 -0.36
N HIS A 758 40.28 -17.65 -0.13
CA HIS A 758 40.66 -17.05 1.14
C HIS A 758 39.98 -15.69 1.36
N LEU A 759 39.92 -14.83 0.33
CA LEU A 759 39.18 -13.57 0.36
C LEU A 759 37.67 -13.79 0.57
N ALA A 760 37.08 -14.79 -0.10
CA ALA A 760 35.67 -15.14 0.10
C ALA A 760 35.37 -15.63 1.53
N LYS A 761 36.32 -16.30 2.21
CA LYS A 761 36.19 -16.66 3.63
C LYS A 761 36.25 -15.42 4.53
N PHE A 762 37.19 -14.51 4.26
CA PHE A 762 37.36 -13.26 5.01
C PHE A 762 36.10 -12.37 4.91
N LEU A 763 35.61 -12.10 3.69
CA LEU A 763 34.39 -11.31 3.46
C LEU A 763 33.13 -11.95 4.07
N ARG A 764 33.00 -13.28 4.06
CA ARG A 764 31.90 -13.98 4.75
C ARG A 764 31.99 -13.85 6.27
N SER A 765 33.20 -13.88 6.82
CA SER A 765 33.42 -13.69 8.26
C SER A 765 33.04 -12.26 8.68
N LEU A 766 33.43 -11.25 7.90
CA LEU A 766 32.98 -9.86 8.07
C LEU A 766 31.44 -9.75 8.00
N GLN A 767 30.81 -10.39 7.02
CA GLN A 767 29.36 -10.30 6.82
C GLN A 767 28.57 -10.93 7.97
N LYS A 768 29.09 -12.01 8.56
CA LYS A 768 28.50 -12.60 9.77
C LYS A 768 28.74 -11.77 11.01
N LEU A 769 29.90 -11.15 11.19
CA LEU A 769 30.11 -10.24 12.31
C LEU A 769 29.16 -9.03 12.25
N ALA A 770 28.89 -8.50 11.06
CA ALA A 770 27.86 -7.47 10.87
C ALA A 770 26.42 -8.01 11.11
N GLY A 771 26.14 -9.28 10.80
CA GLY A 771 24.77 -9.83 10.80
C GLY A 771 24.32 -10.59 12.07
N GLU A 772 25.23 -11.27 12.77
CA GLU A 772 24.94 -12.18 13.89
C GLU A 772 24.99 -11.48 15.27
N VAL A 773 25.75 -10.38 15.40
CA VAL A 773 25.90 -9.65 16.68
C VAL A 773 24.77 -8.63 16.90
N LYS A 774 23.53 -9.05 16.63
CA LYS A 774 22.28 -8.32 16.95
C LYS A 774 21.82 -8.47 18.42
N LEU A 775 22.65 -9.11 19.24
CA LEU A 775 22.37 -9.47 20.64
C LEU A 775 22.94 -8.48 21.67
N ASN A 776 23.30 -7.30 21.21
CA ASN A 776 23.60 -6.11 22.00
C ASN A 776 23.15 -4.92 21.13
N PRO A 777 22.93 -3.71 21.68
CA PRO A 777 22.66 -2.50 20.89
C PRO A 777 23.95 -2.03 20.22
N LEU A 778 24.43 -2.81 19.25
CA LEU A 778 25.72 -2.64 18.60
C LEU A 778 25.52 -2.29 17.13
N VAL A 779 25.73 -1.00 16.92
CA VAL A 779 26.02 -0.35 15.65
C VAL A 779 27.25 -1.06 15.07
N TYR A 780 27.14 -1.66 13.89
CA TYR A 780 28.29 -2.25 13.20
C TYR A 780 28.23 -1.93 11.72
N HIS A 781 29.38 -1.51 11.21
CA HIS A 781 29.67 -1.53 9.78
C HIS A 781 30.97 -2.31 9.60
N THR A 782 31.11 -2.93 8.44
CA THR A 782 32.43 -3.23 7.89
C THR A 782 32.62 -2.33 6.68
N PHE A 783 33.73 -1.58 6.65
CA PHE A 783 34.16 -0.89 5.45
C PHE A 783 35.23 -1.70 4.71
N SER A 784 34.95 -2.03 3.45
CA SER A 784 35.92 -2.54 2.48
C SER A 784 36.27 -1.41 1.51
N VAL A 785 37.56 -1.09 1.40
CA VAL A 785 38.06 -0.15 0.39
C VAL A 785 38.57 -0.92 -0.82
N GLN A 786 37.96 -0.77 -2.00
CA GLN A 786 38.50 -1.35 -3.24
C GLN A 786 39.19 -0.28 -4.09
N ASN A 787 40.52 -0.29 -4.08
CA ASN A 787 41.36 0.49 -4.99
C ASN A 787 41.56 -0.29 -6.31
N ILE A 788 40.86 0.03 -7.40
CA ILE A 788 41.28 -0.46 -8.74
C ILE A 788 42.37 0.48 -9.27
N CYS A 789 43.57 -0.06 -9.48
CA CYS A 789 44.54 0.58 -10.37
C CYS A 789 44.23 0.17 -11.81
N LYS A 790 43.90 1.14 -12.66
CA LYS A 790 44.11 0.99 -14.11
C LYS A 790 45.62 0.85 -14.36
N ARG A 791 46.09 -0.36 -14.67
CA ARG A 791 47.35 -0.62 -15.39
C ARG A 791 47.22 -1.94 -16.15
N PHE A 792 47.12 -1.80 -17.48
CA PHE A 792 47.29 -2.78 -18.56
C PHE A 792 46.63 -4.16 -18.36
#